data_AF-A0A2H3KKM4-F1
#
_entry.id   AF-A0A2H3KKM4-F1
#
_cell.length_a   1.000
_cell.length_b   1.000
_cell.length_c   1.000
_cell.angle_alpha   90.00
_cell.angle_beta   90.00
_cell.angle_gamma   90.00
#
_symmetry.space_group_name_H-M   'P 1'
#
loop_
_entity.id
_entity.type
_entity.pdbx_description
1 polymer ?
#
loop_
_entity_poly.entity_id
_entity_poly.type
_entity_poly.pdbx_seq_one_letter_code
_entity_poly.pdbx_strand_id
1 'polypeptide(L)'
;MTDDATSAPDLDTVRSPLPEQSPVPETSPRVVGIGASAGGLQAFTEFLQHMPPDSGLAFVLIQHLDPQQPSYLPELLRVQTQMPVDQISDLTVVEANHVYLIPPNTALTIKHGKLYLEPPAAARGQRLPIDYFFHSLAIDQGAQAVGIVLSGTGADGTEGLTAIRAQGGLTLVQTPTSAAYSAMPQAAITRGVVDHIVAIAEMPALLLASDPSGASPPPVTPPVDTFRLILALLHQASGHDFSHYKRTTLQRRIDRRMQLLHLSSLETYLVRLQQDRDEVDLLFQDLLIGVTEFFRDPAACEALAPNVIAGLLRSKDASAPLRVWVPGCASGEEAYSIAIILREQLAQLDTPPPIQIFATDIDETALAIARTGWYDARILAHVNPERLSRYFVPEGAGYKVKKALRELCLFSVHNLISDPPFGRMDLIACRNLLIYFDTDLQRQLIPVFHYALSPGGYLFLGSAESAVGAIDPSELFRVIDSRHRIYQRKERSVQPRIVLPWASARRPAMRISGTTVHQQSAAPSNLGTTIERILIQDYTPTALAVDPQGLVAYLSGQAYPYLSVPPGEPTANLFDMAHPDLRFPLQAAIRTVAQTLTPVVREDVTLRTAEGERQLSLTVRPFPETSSEGGLLLVILQASRVTLPQPSPVDLTASPTTPADALAQELQHTRETLEATINELQSANSDLTAANEELRSLNEELQATNEEQQTSKEEIQSINEELQTVNAELSSKIIELDRANADLANLFASAQIPAIFLSQDSRIARFTPQATELFALIESDIGRPLSDLRTYFYHDNLPLLITQVLQTVTAIEEVIHQPERDRWWNMHIRPYHTLAGTVDGIVLTFTDISTLKQAEAVLQNARNELEERVNARTDELALTNVALQAQVVARTRGEQTRQELLQQLLMAQEEERGHIARELHDQMGQDLTALILGLKALQDRLSNDNPSSERVAQLQTMAMQISQEIRNLAVQLRPSVLDDLGIILALRNYVEQWSARTHVGVDLHTSGLDERRLPLAVETTIYRLVQEGLTNVLKHAQASEVSIIIERDADRVRVIIEDDGLGFSVPANWDNLVATQQLGLIGMRERVKLLGGNMTIESEPGSGTRIFVLIPLPTALEGDSNDADLDLPGQ
;
A
#
# COMPACT_ATOMS: atom_id res chain seq x y z
N MET A 1 -42.75 -29.13 49.13
CA MET A 1 -43.96 -29.07 48.28
C MET A 1 -43.77 -27.83 47.42
N THR A 2 -43.30 -28.01 46.18
CA THR A 2 -44.10 -28.00 44.91
C THR A 2 -44.68 -26.61 44.66
N ASP A 3 -44.72 -26.02 43.47
CA ASP A 3 -44.16 -26.26 42.13
C ASP A 3 -44.55 -25.00 41.32
N ASP A 4 -43.82 -24.76 40.24
CA ASP A 4 -44.24 -24.14 38.98
C ASP A 4 -44.81 -22.70 38.87
N ALA A 5 -44.03 -21.96 38.06
CA ALA A 5 -44.42 -21.34 36.79
C ALA A 5 -45.03 -19.93 36.76
N THR A 6 -44.53 -19.19 35.75
CA THR A 6 -44.95 -17.88 35.20
C THR A 6 -44.70 -16.69 36.12
N SER A 7 -44.17 -15.55 35.71
CA SER A 7 -43.93 -14.94 34.40
C SER A 7 -43.07 -13.68 34.62
N ALA A 8 -42.32 -13.25 33.62
CA ALA A 8 -41.37 -12.12 33.61
C ALA A 8 -41.85 -10.83 34.31
N PRO A 9 -40.89 -10.01 34.78
CA PRO A 9 -40.82 -8.63 34.30
C PRO A 9 -39.40 -8.07 34.04
N ASP A 10 -39.37 -7.25 32.99
CA ASP A 10 -38.76 -5.93 32.86
C ASP A 10 -37.24 -5.72 32.87
N LEU A 11 -36.75 -5.61 31.65
CA LEU A 11 -35.85 -4.57 31.17
C LEU A 11 -36.14 -3.20 31.83
N ASP A 12 -35.22 -2.72 32.66
CA ASP A 12 -34.45 -1.54 32.24
C ASP A 12 -33.16 -1.37 33.03
N THR A 13 -32.13 -1.07 32.26
CA THR A 13 -30.72 -1.01 32.59
C THR A 13 -30.39 0.07 33.61
N VAL A 14 -30.08 -0.38 34.84
CA VAL A 14 -29.22 0.32 35.79
C VAL A 14 -27.80 0.35 35.21
N ARG A 15 -27.38 1.50 34.67
CA ARG A 15 -25.97 1.81 34.46
C ARG A 15 -25.35 2.23 35.79
N SER A 16 -24.78 1.26 36.51
CA SER A 16 -23.83 1.56 37.59
C SER A 16 -22.53 2.10 36.99
N PRO A 17 -21.91 3.13 37.61
CA PRO A 17 -20.65 3.71 37.16
C PRO A 17 -19.47 2.74 37.32
N LEU A 18 -18.51 2.87 36.41
CA LEU A 18 -17.21 2.22 36.41
C LEU A 18 -16.49 2.36 37.77
N PRO A 19 -15.75 1.34 38.24
CA PRO A 19 -14.86 1.51 39.38
C PRO A 19 -13.74 2.49 39.02
N GLU A 20 -13.56 3.50 39.87
CA GLU A 20 -12.53 4.54 39.76
C GLU A 20 -11.14 3.91 39.64
N GLN A 21 -10.46 4.32 38.57
CA GLN A 21 -9.10 3.95 38.26
C GLN A 21 -8.14 4.71 39.17
N SER A 22 -7.40 3.99 40.00
CA SER A 22 -6.18 4.48 40.65
C SER A 22 -5.20 5.04 39.61
N PRO A 23 -4.39 6.06 39.95
CA PRO A 23 -3.47 6.68 39.00
C PRO A 23 -2.47 5.64 38.45
N VAL A 24 -2.42 5.53 37.12
CA VAL A 24 -1.54 4.61 36.38
C VAL A 24 -0.09 5.11 36.52
N PRO A 25 0.87 4.27 36.95
CA PRO A 25 2.28 4.64 36.93
C PRO A 25 2.75 4.87 35.50
N GLU A 26 3.51 5.95 35.29
CA GLU A 26 4.20 6.22 34.05
C GLU A 26 5.15 5.05 33.73
N THR A 27 4.99 4.46 32.54
CA THR A 27 5.71 3.31 31.96
C THR A 27 5.42 1.93 32.56
N SER A 28 4.66 1.10 31.82
CA SER A 28 4.58 -0.34 32.10
C SER A 28 5.95 -1.00 31.84
N PRO A 29 6.44 -1.87 32.73
CA PRO A 29 7.73 -2.51 32.57
C PRO A 29 7.74 -3.44 31.36
N ARG A 30 8.92 -3.60 30.75
CA ARG A 30 9.11 -4.52 29.64
C ARG A 30 9.03 -5.97 30.15
N VAL A 31 8.18 -6.77 29.52
CA VAL A 31 7.87 -8.13 29.97
C VAL A 31 8.62 -9.18 29.14
N VAL A 32 9.35 -10.05 29.83
CA VAL A 32 10.11 -11.17 29.29
C VAL A 32 9.39 -12.47 29.63
N GLY A 33 8.77 -13.09 28.62
CA GLY A 33 8.19 -14.42 28.74
C GLY A 33 9.26 -15.50 28.54
N ILE A 34 9.42 -16.39 29.51
CA ILE A 34 10.39 -17.49 29.44
C ILE A 34 9.66 -18.82 29.51
N GLY A 35 9.72 -19.59 28.42
CA GLY A 35 9.12 -20.91 28.29
C GLY A 35 10.15 -22.03 28.47
N ALA A 36 9.81 -23.02 29.30
CA ALA A 36 10.59 -24.26 29.41
C ALA A 36 9.70 -25.47 29.71
N SER A 37 10.19 -26.67 29.44
CA SER A 37 9.46 -27.92 29.70
C SER A 37 10.34 -28.89 30.50
N ALA A 38 10.71 -30.05 29.93
CA ALA A 38 11.66 -30.97 30.53
C ALA A 38 13.03 -30.30 30.74
N GLY A 39 13.55 -30.34 31.96
CA GLY A 39 14.78 -29.64 32.35
C GLY A 39 14.60 -28.15 32.67
N GLY A 40 13.37 -27.63 32.66
CA GLY A 40 13.09 -26.20 32.86
C GLY A 40 13.56 -25.63 34.20
N LEU A 41 13.50 -26.39 35.30
CA LEU A 41 13.96 -25.91 36.62
C LEU A 41 15.45 -25.53 36.62
N GLN A 42 16.29 -26.38 36.01
CA GLN A 42 17.73 -26.12 35.92
C GLN A 42 17.99 -24.89 35.04
N ALA A 43 17.27 -24.78 33.92
CA ALA A 43 17.40 -23.66 33.00
C ALA A 43 16.94 -22.32 33.61
N PHE A 44 15.82 -22.30 34.35
CA PHE A 44 15.37 -21.11 35.08
C PHE A 44 16.33 -20.72 36.20
N THR A 45 16.85 -21.70 36.93
CA THR A 45 17.84 -21.46 38.00
C THR A 45 19.11 -20.83 37.43
N GLU A 46 19.65 -21.41 36.37
CA GLU A 46 20.85 -20.89 35.70
C GLU A 46 20.61 -19.48 35.14
N PHE A 47 19.45 -19.22 34.53
CA PHE A 47 19.10 -17.90 34.01
C PHE A 47 19.04 -16.84 35.13
N LEU A 48 18.32 -17.14 36.21
CA LEU A 48 18.13 -16.20 37.32
C LEU A 48 19.41 -15.94 38.13
N GLN A 49 20.35 -16.90 38.19
CA GLN A 49 21.65 -16.70 38.83
C GLN A 49 22.53 -15.68 38.09
N HIS A 50 22.37 -15.56 36.77
CA HIS A 50 23.13 -14.62 35.94
C HIS A 50 22.40 -13.29 35.73
N MET A 51 21.13 -13.18 36.13
CA MET A 51 20.33 -11.97 35.95
C MET A 51 20.46 -11.01 37.15
N PRO A 52 20.85 -9.74 36.94
CA PRO A 52 20.90 -8.76 38.02
C PRO A 52 19.49 -8.40 38.53
N PRO A 53 19.34 -8.15 39.85
CA PRO A 53 18.04 -7.92 40.47
C PRO A 53 17.42 -6.54 40.17
N ASP A 54 18.19 -5.60 39.62
CA ASP A 54 17.80 -4.23 39.28
C ASP A 54 17.66 -4.01 37.76
N SER A 55 17.38 -5.08 37.02
CA SER A 55 17.30 -5.10 35.55
C SER A 55 16.28 -4.16 34.87
N GLY A 56 15.29 -3.66 35.60
CA GLY A 56 14.13 -2.93 35.06
C GLY A 56 13.13 -3.80 34.29
N LEU A 57 13.36 -5.11 34.19
CA LEU A 57 12.54 -6.06 33.43
C LEU A 57 11.62 -6.87 34.35
N ALA A 58 10.48 -7.31 33.81
CA ALA A 58 9.60 -8.26 34.48
C ALA A 58 9.68 -9.63 33.81
N PHE A 59 9.83 -10.70 34.60
CA PHE A 59 10.00 -12.06 34.08
C PHE A 59 8.76 -12.90 34.35
N VAL A 60 8.21 -13.51 33.30
CA VAL A 60 7.07 -14.43 33.41
C VAL A 60 7.54 -15.82 33.00
N LEU A 61 7.67 -16.72 33.98
CA LEU A 61 8.16 -18.08 33.79
C LEU A 61 6.98 -19.04 33.57
N ILE A 62 7.01 -19.72 32.43
CA ILE A 62 5.98 -20.66 32.02
C ILE A 62 6.61 -22.03 31.89
N GLN A 63 6.11 -22.94 32.72
CA GLN A 63 6.53 -24.33 32.69
C GLN A 63 5.36 -25.26 32.48
N HIS A 64 5.56 -26.27 31.66
CA HIS A 64 4.63 -27.38 31.53
C HIS A 64 4.66 -28.25 32.81
N LEU A 65 3.79 -27.97 33.78
CA LEU A 65 3.71 -28.67 35.08
C LEU A 65 2.67 -29.81 35.10
N ASP A 66 2.92 -30.86 35.88
CA ASP A 66 1.92 -31.91 36.16
C ASP A 66 0.86 -31.40 37.16
N PRO A 67 -0.46 -31.49 36.85
CA PRO A 67 -1.54 -31.02 37.72
C PRO A 67 -1.61 -31.66 39.12
N GLN A 68 -0.96 -32.81 39.36
CA GLN A 68 -1.09 -33.59 40.59
C GLN A 68 0.07 -33.40 41.59
N GLN A 69 1.08 -32.58 41.28
CA GLN A 69 2.18 -32.32 42.20
C GLN A 69 2.18 -30.87 42.69
N PRO A 70 2.23 -30.63 44.02
CA PRO A 70 2.48 -29.28 44.54
C PRO A 70 3.84 -28.80 44.05
N SER A 71 3.83 -27.68 43.31
CA SER A 71 5.04 -27.11 42.72
C SER A 71 5.81 -26.34 43.80
N TYR A 72 6.87 -26.93 44.35
CA TYR A 72 7.83 -26.25 45.24
C TYR A 72 8.75 -25.26 44.48
N LEU A 73 8.44 -24.99 43.21
CA LEU A 73 9.28 -24.22 42.31
C LEU A 73 9.48 -22.75 42.72
N PRO A 74 8.45 -22.05 43.23
CA PRO A 74 8.65 -20.71 43.79
C PRO A 74 9.64 -20.70 44.97
N GLU A 75 9.56 -21.69 45.87
CA GLU A 75 10.48 -21.79 47.02
C GLU A 75 11.92 -22.08 46.58
N LEU A 76 12.09 -22.92 45.56
CA LEU A 76 13.41 -23.25 45.01
C LEU A 76 14.05 -22.08 44.26
N LEU A 77 13.28 -21.29 43.52
CA LEU A 77 13.79 -20.13 42.77
C LEU A 77 14.06 -18.92 43.68
N ARG A 78 13.31 -18.73 44.78
CA ARG A 78 13.56 -17.67 45.78
C ARG A 78 14.96 -17.73 46.39
N VAL A 79 15.58 -18.91 46.43
CA VAL A 79 16.95 -19.09 46.93
C VAL A 79 18.00 -18.63 45.91
N GLN A 80 17.63 -18.52 44.63
CA GLN A 80 18.56 -18.33 43.51
C GLN A 80 18.60 -16.90 42.96
N THR A 81 17.69 -16.03 43.42
CA THR A 81 17.64 -14.62 43.02
C THR A 81 17.23 -13.71 44.18
N GLN A 82 17.65 -12.44 44.14
CA GLN A 82 17.20 -11.40 45.08
C GLN A 82 15.89 -10.73 44.62
N MET A 83 15.42 -11.00 43.40
CA MET A 83 14.12 -10.52 42.91
C MET A 83 12.96 -11.20 43.66
N PRO A 84 11.85 -10.50 43.94
CA PRO A 84 10.63 -11.13 44.40
C PRO A 84 10.15 -12.19 43.39
N VAL A 85 9.82 -13.38 43.90
CA VAL A 85 9.31 -14.50 43.11
C VAL A 85 7.95 -14.89 43.64
N ASP A 86 6.90 -14.61 42.86
CA ASP A 86 5.51 -14.86 43.24
C ASP A 86 4.78 -15.73 42.23
N GLN A 87 3.87 -16.57 42.75
CA GLN A 87 2.96 -17.34 41.92
C GLN A 87 1.81 -16.42 41.48
N ILE A 88 1.51 -16.43 40.18
CA ILE A 88 0.50 -15.55 39.59
C ILE A 88 -0.87 -15.85 40.19
N SER A 89 -1.59 -14.79 40.56
CA SER A 89 -3.01 -14.81 40.89
C SER A 89 -3.80 -14.09 39.80
N ASP A 90 -5.12 -14.30 39.71
CA ASP A 90 -5.90 -13.62 38.67
C ASP A 90 -5.86 -12.10 38.85
N LEU A 91 -5.74 -11.35 37.76
CA LEU A 91 -5.56 -9.88 37.72
C LEU A 91 -4.25 -9.35 38.35
N THR A 92 -3.17 -10.12 38.31
CA THR A 92 -1.86 -9.67 38.82
C THR A 92 -1.28 -8.55 37.95
N VAL A 93 -0.96 -7.39 38.52
CA VAL A 93 -0.27 -6.29 37.83
C VAL A 93 1.22 -6.62 37.71
N VAL A 94 1.80 -6.44 36.52
CA VAL A 94 3.22 -6.74 36.28
C VAL A 94 4.09 -5.57 36.73
N GLU A 95 5.06 -5.85 37.61
CA GLU A 95 6.02 -4.89 38.17
C GLU A 95 7.44 -5.16 37.65
N ALA A 96 8.26 -4.10 37.55
CA ALA A 96 9.68 -4.23 37.20
C ALA A 96 10.44 -5.00 38.28
N ASN A 97 11.53 -5.67 37.90
CA ASN A 97 12.41 -6.43 38.81
C ASN A 97 11.71 -7.57 39.55
N HIS A 98 10.68 -8.15 38.94
CA HIS A 98 9.83 -9.16 39.56
C HIS A 98 9.76 -10.43 38.68
N VAL A 99 9.77 -11.60 39.32
CA VAL A 99 9.62 -12.91 38.67
C VAL A 99 8.25 -13.53 39.01
N TYR A 100 7.46 -13.82 37.99
CA TYR A 100 6.12 -14.39 38.09
C TYR A 100 6.07 -15.82 37.57
N LEU A 101 5.47 -16.73 38.34
CA LEU A 101 5.31 -18.14 37.96
C LEU A 101 3.85 -18.51 37.71
N ILE A 102 3.59 -19.18 36.59
CA ILE A 102 2.26 -19.73 36.30
C ILE A 102 1.87 -20.84 37.32
N PRO A 103 0.63 -20.81 37.87
CA PRO A 103 0.14 -21.91 38.69
C PRO A 103 -0.08 -23.20 37.87
N PRO A 104 -0.08 -24.37 38.53
CA PRO A 104 -0.35 -25.62 37.83
C PRO A 104 -1.78 -25.65 37.31
N ASN A 105 -1.97 -26.28 36.14
CA ASN A 105 -3.29 -26.52 35.54
C ASN A 105 -4.10 -25.25 35.17
N THR A 106 -3.43 -24.15 34.83
CA THR A 106 -4.05 -22.91 34.33
C THR A 106 -3.44 -22.47 33.00
N ALA A 107 -4.19 -21.73 32.20
CA ALA A 107 -3.68 -20.97 31.06
C ALA A 107 -3.45 -19.50 31.49
N LEU A 108 -2.49 -18.82 30.86
CA LEU A 108 -2.07 -17.47 31.23
C LEU A 108 -2.12 -16.54 30.02
N THR A 109 -2.72 -15.36 30.17
CA THR A 109 -2.68 -14.28 29.18
C THR A 109 -2.26 -12.96 29.83
N ILE A 110 -1.79 -12.00 29.03
CA ILE A 110 -1.51 -10.63 29.46
C ILE A 110 -2.33 -9.62 28.66
N LYS A 111 -2.89 -8.61 29.33
CA LYS A 111 -3.62 -7.51 28.71
C LYS A 111 -3.53 -6.23 29.54
N HIS A 112 -3.12 -5.14 28.91
CA HIS A 112 -2.81 -3.85 29.51
C HIS A 112 -1.85 -3.97 30.71
N GLY A 113 -0.78 -4.77 30.56
CA GLY A 113 0.21 -4.98 31.64
C GLY A 113 -0.31 -5.77 32.86
N LYS A 114 -1.46 -6.43 32.74
CA LYS A 114 -2.03 -7.31 33.79
C LYS A 114 -2.11 -8.76 33.31
N LEU A 115 -1.77 -9.69 34.19
CA LEU A 115 -1.82 -11.13 33.96
C LEU A 115 -3.19 -11.70 34.36
N TYR A 116 -3.78 -12.49 33.47
CA TYR A 116 -5.09 -13.13 33.65
C TYR A 116 -4.93 -14.65 33.64
N LEU A 117 -5.57 -15.31 34.59
CA LEU A 117 -5.58 -16.76 34.68
C LEU A 117 -6.90 -17.31 34.13
N GLU A 118 -6.79 -18.23 33.18
CA GLU A 118 -7.93 -18.87 32.55
C GLU A 118 -7.92 -20.39 32.80
N PRO A 119 -9.10 -21.04 32.87
CA PRO A 119 -9.17 -22.49 32.89
C PRO A 119 -8.64 -23.04 31.55
N PRO A 120 -7.81 -24.09 31.55
CA PRO A 120 -7.19 -24.60 30.34
C PRO A 120 -8.25 -25.20 29.39
N ALA A 121 -8.39 -24.62 28.20
CA ALA A 121 -9.40 -24.99 27.20
C ALA A 121 -9.23 -26.39 26.58
N ALA A 122 -8.04 -27.02 26.71
CA ALA A 122 -7.69 -28.27 26.03
C ALA A 122 -7.30 -29.42 26.98
N ALA A 123 -7.48 -30.66 26.50
CA ALA A 123 -7.07 -31.89 27.20
C ALA A 123 -5.54 -31.98 27.35
N ARG A 124 -5.07 -32.71 28.38
CA ARG A 124 -3.69 -32.73 28.91
C ARG A 124 -2.53 -32.92 27.90
N GLY A 125 -2.80 -33.45 26.70
CA GLY A 125 -1.79 -33.68 25.64
C GLY A 125 -1.78 -32.67 24.48
N GLN A 126 -2.67 -31.66 24.50
CA GLN A 126 -2.78 -30.62 23.47
C GLN A 126 -2.54 -29.20 24.03
N ARG A 127 -2.03 -29.11 25.27
CA ARG A 127 -1.79 -27.83 25.93
C ARG A 127 -0.46 -27.26 25.46
N LEU A 128 -0.51 -26.05 24.91
CA LEU A 128 0.66 -25.26 24.51
C LEU A 128 0.70 -23.94 25.32
N PRO A 129 0.91 -24.03 26.66
CA PRO A 129 0.85 -22.86 27.53
C PRO A 129 1.89 -21.79 27.20
N ILE A 130 3.06 -22.16 26.64
CA ILE A 130 4.10 -21.21 26.26
C ILE A 130 3.65 -20.43 25.03
N ASP A 131 3.21 -21.12 23.97
CA ASP A 131 2.70 -20.46 22.75
C ASP A 131 1.51 -19.55 23.06
N TYR A 132 0.60 -20.00 23.92
CA TYR A 132 -0.61 -19.25 24.28
C TYR A 132 -0.29 -17.92 24.98
N PHE A 133 0.61 -17.93 25.95
CA PHE A 133 1.04 -16.70 26.61
C PHE A 133 1.82 -15.79 25.65
N PHE A 134 2.78 -16.34 24.89
CA PHE A 134 3.60 -15.55 23.96
C PHE A 134 2.77 -14.83 22.90
N HIS A 135 1.66 -15.42 22.43
CA HIS A 135 0.70 -14.72 21.57
C HIS A 135 0.08 -13.51 22.26
N SER A 136 -0.41 -13.67 23.49
CA SER A 136 -0.98 -12.54 24.25
C SER A 136 0.07 -11.47 24.57
N LEU A 137 1.31 -11.87 24.86
CA LEU A 137 2.43 -10.99 25.12
C LEU A 137 2.82 -10.18 23.89
N ALA A 138 2.83 -10.80 22.71
CA ALA A 138 3.07 -10.12 21.44
C ALA A 138 2.03 -9.04 21.17
N ILE A 139 0.75 -9.31 21.47
CA ILE A 139 -0.35 -8.37 21.26
C ILE A 139 -0.28 -7.20 22.26
N ASP A 140 0.07 -7.47 23.53
CA ASP A 140 0.09 -6.45 24.59
C ASP A 140 1.29 -5.52 24.51
N GLN A 141 2.50 -6.09 24.37
CA GLN A 141 3.77 -5.35 24.46
C GLN A 141 4.33 -4.95 23.08
N GLY A 142 3.84 -5.54 21.99
CA GLY A 142 4.31 -5.23 20.63
C GLY A 142 5.83 -5.40 20.50
N ALA A 143 6.52 -4.35 20.06
CA ALA A 143 7.98 -4.34 19.92
C ALA A 143 8.75 -4.45 21.25
N GLN A 144 8.09 -4.21 22.39
CA GLN A 144 8.68 -4.40 23.71
C GLN A 144 8.66 -5.86 24.17
N ALA A 145 7.87 -6.73 23.54
CA ALA A 145 7.77 -8.14 23.93
C ALA A 145 9.11 -8.86 23.80
N VAL A 146 9.46 -9.67 24.79
CA VAL A 146 10.60 -10.60 24.71
C VAL A 146 10.13 -12.01 24.97
N GLY A 147 10.45 -12.92 24.05
CA GLY A 147 10.18 -14.35 24.20
C GLY A 147 11.49 -15.14 24.28
N ILE A 148 11.62 -15.98 25.30
CA ILE A 148 12.78 -16.86 25.50
C ILE A 148 12.31 -18.30 25.57
N VAL A 149 12.87 -19.18 24.74
CA VAL A 149 12.63 -20.63 24.83
C VAL A 149 13.90 -21.34 25.30
N LEU A 150 13.77 -22.07 26.41
CA LEU A 150 14.85 -22.82 27.04
C LEU A 150 14.66 -24.33 26.85
N SER A 151 15.46 -25.14 27.54
CA SER A 151 15.39 -26.61 27.53
C SER A 151 13.97 -27.15 27.66
N GLY A 152 13.60 -28.07 26.77
CA GLY A 152 12.29 -28.68 26.76
C GLY A 152 12.09 -29.73 25.68
N THR A 153 10.98 -30.47 25.79
CA THR A 153 10.51 -31.44 24.78
C THR A 153 9.31 -30.87 24.02
N GLY A 154 9.17 -31.22 22.74
CA GLY A 154 8.09 -30.73 21.89
C GLY A 154 8.47 -29.44 21.13
N ALA A 155 7.47 -28.66 20.72
CA ALA A 155 7.66 -27.41 19.97
C ALA A 155 6.92 -26.21 20.61
N ASP A 156 6.37 -26.38 21.81
CA ASP A 156 5.63 -25.35 22.56
C ASP A 156 6.53 -24.15 22.85
N GLY A 157 6.16 -22.99 22.33
CA GLY A 157 6.92 -21.74 22.31
C GLY A 157 7.35 -21.30 20.92
N THR A 158 7.33 -22.18 19.91
CA THR A 158 7.75 -21.86 18.54
C THR A 158 6.79 -20.90 17.84
N GLU A 159 5.49 -21.14 17.90
CA GLU A 159 4.49 -20.26 17.25
C GLU A 159 4.31 -18.96 18.05
N GLY A 160 4.47 -19.02 19.37
CA GLY A 160 4.54 -17.87 20.26
C GLY A 160 5.71 -16.93 19.93
N LEU A 161 6.93 -17.48 19.75
CA LEU A 161 8.07 -16.69 19.28
C LEU A 161 7.81 -16.09 17.90
N THR A 162 7.11 -16.84 17.02
CA THR A 162 6.68 -16.34 15.71
C THR A 162 5.79 -15.11 15.86
N ALA A 163 4.82 -15.13 16.79
CA ALA A 163 3.93 -14.00 17.07
C ALA A 163 4.67 -12.80 17.66
N ILE A 164 5.55 -13.00 18.65
CA ILE A 164 6.39 -11.95 19.24
C ILE A 164 7.22 -11.28 18.16
N ARG A 165 7.86 -12.08 17.31
CA ARG A 165 8.69 -11.59 16.20
C ARG A 165 7.88 -10.87 15.12
N ALA A 166 6.65 -11.30 14.87
CA ALA A 166 5.75 -10.63 13.92
C ALA A 166 5.38 -9.21 14.39
N GLN A 167 5.35 -8.97 15.71
CA GLN A 167 5.10 -7.66 16.31
C GLN A 167 6.38 -6.85 16.58
N GLY A 168 7.55 -7.34 16.15
CA GLY A 168 8.83 -6.66 16.30
C GLY A 168 9.50 -6.85 17.67
N GLY A 169 9.03 -7.79 18.49
CA GLY A 169 9.67 -8.16 19.76
C GLY A 169 10.91 -9.04 19.58
N LEU A 170 11.70 -9.16 20.65
CA LEU A 170 12.98 -9.90 20.67
C LEU A 170 12.76 -11.38 20.99
N THR A 171 13.38 -12.27 20.21
CA THR A 171 13.27 -13.73 20.41
C THR A 171 14.63 -14.38 20.67
N LEU A 172 14.74 -15.11 21.78
CA LEU A 172 15.98 -15.76 22.23
C LEU A 172 15.73 -17.26 22.44
N VAL A 173 16.73 -18.08 22.10
CA VAL A 173 16.67 -19.52 22.36
C VAL A 173 17.98 -20.03 22.95
N GLN A 174 17.88 -20.96 23.90
CA GLN A 174 19.04 -21.65 24.45
C GLN A 174 19.75 -22.47 23.36
N THR A 175 21.07 -22.38 23.29
CA THR A 175 21.85 -23.24 22.38
C THR A 175 21.50 -24.72 22.57
N PRO A 176 21.09 -25.46 21.52
CA PRO A 176 20.66 -26.86 21.64
C PRO A 176 21.69 -27.80 22.28
N THR A 177 22.98 -27.46 22.21
CA THR A 177 24.08 -28.24 22.80
C THR A 177 24.20 -28.09 24.31
N SER A 178 23.70 -27.00 24.89
CA SER A 178 23.69 -26.77 26.34
C SER A 178 22.34 -27.11 26.98
N ALA A 179 21.30 -27.36 26.17
CA ALA A 179 19.98 -27.75 26.65
C ALA A 179 19.97 -29.22 27.11
N ALA A 180 19.44 -29.49 28.30
CA ALA A 180 19.21 -30.86 28.77
C ALA A 180 18.26 -31.63 27.83
N TYR A 181 17.30 -30.91 27.26
CA TYR A 181 16.41 -31.38 26.20
C TYR A 181 16.37 -30.34 25.07
N SER A 182 16.92 -30.72 23.92
CA SER A 182 17.15 -29.81 22.79
C SER A 182 15.98 -29.69 21.83
N ALA A 183 14.97 -30.56 21.92
CA ALA A 183 13.89 -30.64 20.92
C ALA A 183 13.09 -29.33 20.79
N MET A 184 12.78 -28.68 21.90
CA MET A 184 12.01 -27.42 21.92
C MET A 184 12.83 -26.22 21.39
N PRO A 185 14.07 -25.97 21.87
CA PRO A 185 14.99 -25.01 21.23
C PRO A 185 15.21 -25.27 19.73
N GLN A 186 15.43 -26.53 19.34
CA GLN A 186 15.70 -26.91 17.96
C GLN A 186 14.49 -26.65 17.05
N ALA A 187 13.26 -26.89 17.53
CA ALA A 187 12.04 -26.60 16.78
C ALA A 187 11.91 -25.10 16.44
N ALA A 188 12.17 -24.22 17.41
CA ALA A 188 12.15 -22.77 17.20
C ALA A 188 13.24 -22.32 16.21
N ILE A 189 14.45 -22.87 16.32
CA ILE A 189 15.57 -22.59 15.41
C ILE A 189 15.25 -23.04 13.98
N THR A 190 14.76 -24.26 13.80
CA THR A 190 14.40 -24.81 12.48
C THR A 190 13.25 -24.04 11.84
N ARG A 191 12.31 -23.50 12.64
CA ARG A 191 11.26 -22.61 12.15
C ARG A 191 11.78 -21.23 11.74
N GLY A 192 13.01 -20.88 12.11
CA GLY A 192 13.66 -19.63 11.72
C GLY A 192 13.11 -18.39 12.41
N VAL A 193 12.52 -18.54 13.61
CA VAL A 193 11.79 -17.50 14.37
C VAL A 193 12.55 -17.00 15.59
N VAL A 194 13.87 -17.19 15.58
CA VAL A 194 14.80 -16.86 16.68
C VAL A 194 15.75 -15.77 16.20
N ASP A 195 15.94 -14.72 16.99
CA ASP A 195 16.88 -13.63 16.70
C ASP A 195 18.28 -13.94 17.25
N HIS A 196 18.39 -14.52 18.45
CA HIS A 196 19.69 -15.01 18.97
C HIS A 196 19.62 -16.44 19.56
N ILE A 197 20.62 -17.25 19.21
CA ILE A 197 20.86 -18.59 19.75
C ILE A 197 22.10 -18.50 20.62
N VAL A 198 21.92 -18.54 21.95
CA VAL A 198 23.00 -18.26 22.91
C VAL A 198 22.92 -19.16 24.14
N ALA A 199 24.02 -19.26 24.88
CA ALA A 199 24.02 -19.94 26.17
C ALA A 199 23.21 -19.14 27.20
N ILE A 200 22.64 -19.82 28.21
CA ILE A 200 21.79 -19.18 29.23
C ILE A 200 22.55 -18.05 29.95
N ALA A 201 23.83 -18.25 30.26
CA ALA A 201 24.68 -17.26 30.90
C ALA A 201 24.89 -15.96 30.10
N GLU A 202 24.71 -16.00 28.78
CA GLU A 202 24.90 -14.84 27.88
C GLU A 202 23.60 -14.06 27.63
N MET A 203 22.44 -14.64 27.94
CA MET A 203 21.13 -14.03 27.72
C MET A 203 20.91 -12.73 28.52
N PRO A 204 21.29 -12.62 29.81
CA PRO A 204 21.12 -11.38 30.58
C PRO A 204 21.81 -10.16 29.94
N ALA A 205 23.02 -10.34 29.40
CA ALA A 205 23.76 -9.26 28.75
C ALA A 205 23.02 -8.72 27.52
N LEU A 206 22.42 -9.61 26.71
CA LEU A 206 21.61 -9.21 25.56
C LEU A 206 20.32 -8.49 25.98
N LEU A 207 19.66 -8.97 27.03
CA LEU A 207 18.42 -8.37 27.54
C LEU A 207 18.65 -6.95 28.07
N LEU A 208 19.76 -6.73 28.78
CA LEU A 208 20.13 -5.44 29.35
C LEU A 208 20.72 -4.47 28.32
N ALA A 209 21.40 -4.98 27.29
CA ALA A 209 21.88 -4.16 26.17
C ALA A 209 20.73 -3.72 25.23
N SER A 210 19.57 -4.37 25.31
CA SER A 210 18.39 -4.09 24.51
C SER A 210 17.56 -2.95 25.15
N ASP A 211 18.09 -1.74 25.18
CA ASP A 211 17.38 -0.56 25.69
C ASP A 211 16.31 -0.10 24.68
N PRO A 212 15.00 -0.02 25.02
CA PRO A 212 13.97 0.42 24.09
C PRO A 212 13.98 1.91 23.75
N SER A 213 14.78 2.69 24.49
CA SER A 213 15.04 4.12 24.22
C SER A 213 16.38 4.36 23.52
N GLY A 214 17.16 3.30 23.29
CA GLY A 214 18.48 3.34 22.68
C GLY A 214 18.40 3.12 21.18
N ALA A 215 18.54 4.20 20.43
CA ALA A 215 18.97 4.28 19.04
C ALA A 215 19.35 2.93 18.39
N SER A 216 18.65 2.55 17.32
CA SER A 216 19.36 1.87 16.23
C SER A 216 20.70 2.59 16.05
N PRO A 217 21.83 1.90 15.75
CA PRO A 217 22.92 2.63 15.09
C PRO A 217 22.24 3.45 14.00
N PRO A 218 22.55 4.77 13.89
CA PRO A 218 21.87 5.60 12.91
C PRO A 218 21.83 4.78 11.63
N PRO A 219 20.69 4.69 10.91
CA PRO A 219 20.72 4.00 9.64
C PRO A 219 21.94 4.59 8.96
N VAL A 220 22.98 3.77 8.78
CA VAL A 220 24.03 4.10 7.84
C VAL A 220 23.19 4.11 6.62
N THR A 221 22.70 5.31 6.29
CA THR A 221 21.89 5.54 5.13
C THR A 221 22.93 5.18 4.12
N PRO A 222 22.84 3.98 3.52
CA PRO A 222 23.79 3.67 2.49
C PRO A 222 23.58 4.82 1.50
N PRO A 223 24.63 5.27 0.80
CA PRO A 223 24.38 6.10 -0.38
C PRO A 223 23.21 5.44 -1.11
N VAL A 224 22.15 6.21 -1.41
CA VAL A 224 20.82 5.71 -1.86
C VAL A 224 20.97 4.65 -2.98
N ASP A 225 22.10 4.70 -3.66
CA ASP A 225 22.63 3.77 -4.64
C ASP A 225 22.85 2.32 -4.14
N THR A 226 23.46 2.04 -2.98
CA THR A 226 23.80 0.65 -2.55
C THR A 226 22.55 -0.21 -2.33
N PHE A 227 21.53 0.34 -1.64
CA PHE A 227 20.26 -0.38 -1.42
C PHE A 227 19.51 -0.60 -2.74
N ARG A 228 19.48 0.42 -3.62
CA ARG A 228 18.89 0.29 -4.96
C ARG A 228 19.64 -0.72 -5.83
N LEU A 229 20.97 -0.79 -5.72
CA LEU A 229 21.80 -1.77 -6.42
C LEU A 229 21.50 -3.20 -5.96
N ILE A 230 21.29 -3.43 -4.66
CA ILE A 230 20.84 -4.73 -4.15
C ILE A 230 19.48 -5.12 -4.76
N LEU A 231 18.51 -4.19 -4.76
CA LEU A 231 17.20 -4.45 -5.37
C LEU A 231 17.30 -4.67 -6.89
N ALA A 232 18.17 -3.95 -7.59
CA ALA A 232 18.41 -4.13 -9.01
C ALA A 232 19.05 -5.50 -9.32
N LEU A 233 19.98 -5.97 -8.49
CA LEU A 233 20.56 -7.31 -8.61
C LEU A 233 19.52 -8.40 -8.37
N LEU A 234 18.67 -8.24 -7.34
CA LEU A 234 17.55 -9.14 -7.08
C LEU A 234 16.57 -9.15 -8.25
N HIS A 235 16.24 -7.99 -8.80
CA HIS A 235 15.35 -7.88 -9.97
C HIS A 235 15.96 -8.56 -11.21
N GLN A 236 17.26 -8.36 -11.45
CA GLN A 236 17.97 -8.98 -12.57
C GLN A 236 18.05 -10.51 -12.43
N ALA A 237 18.20 -11.03 -11.21
CA ALA A 237 18.32 -12.46 -10.94
C ALA A 237 16.96 -13.17 -10.89
N SER A 238 15.97 -12.57 -10.24
CA SER A 238 14.66 -13.20 -9.96
C SER A 238 13.53 -12.76 -10.90
N GLY A 239 13.70 -11.64 -11.63
CA GLY A 239 12.63 -11.04 -12.45
C GLY A 239 11.54 -10.32 -11.64
N HIS A 240 11.59 -10.35 -10.31
CA HIS A 240 10.60 -9.71 -9.43
C HIS A 240 11.04 -8.31 -9.01
N ASP A 241 10.14 -7.34 -9.11
CA ASP A 241 10.40 -5.96 -8.70
C ASP A 241 9.99 -5.74 -7.23
N PHE A 242 11.00 -5.53 -6.38
CA PHE A 242 10.81 -5.22 -4.95
C PHE A 242 10.86 -3.72 -4.65
N SER A 243 10.99 -2.85 -5.67
CA SER A 243 11.14 -1.40 -5.48
C SER A 243 9.96 -0.76 -4.76
N HIS A 244 8.77 -1.34 -4.91
CA HIS A 244 7.51 -0.89 -4.31
C HIS A 244 7.10 -1.66 -3.04
N TYR A 245 8.02 -2.42 -2.47
CA TYR A 245 7.82 -3.06 -1.16
C TYR A 245 8.27 -2.11 -0.06
N LYS A 246 7.68 -2.24 1.14
CA LYS A 246 8.04 -1.41 2.29
C LYS A 246 9.52 -1.56 2.63
N ARG A 247 10.25 -0.45 2.51
CA ARG A 247 11.70 -0.39 2.74
C ARG A 247 12.11 -0.92 4.12
N THR A 248 11.34 -0.60 5.16
CA THR A 248 11.61 -1.07 6.54
C THR A 248 11.57 -2.60 6.64
N THR A 249 10.65 -3.25 5.93
CA THR A 249 10.55 -4.72 5.88
C THR A 249 11.74 -5.32 5.14
N LEU A 250 12.08 -4.77 3.96
CA LEU A 250 13.20 -5.23 3.14
C LEU A 250 14.55 -5.06 3.87
N GLN A 251 14.79 -3.89 4.48
CA GLN A 251 16.02 -3.58 5.20
C GLN A 251 16.24 -4.58 6.34
N ARG A 252 15.21 -4.89 7.13
CA ARG A 252 15.32 -5.85 8.23
C ARG A 252 15.68 -7.27 7.76
N ARG A 253 15.21 -7.68 6.58
CA ARG A 253 15.58 -9.00 6.00
C ARG A 253 17.01 -9.02 5.50
N ILE A 254 17.44 -7.93 4.86
CA ILE A 254 18.84 -7.76 4.46
C ILE A 254 19.76 -7.74 5.68
N ASP A 255 19.40 -6.99 6.73
CA ASP A 255 20.15 -6.93 7.98
C ASP A 255 20.25 -8.30 8.65
N ARG A 256 19.18 -9.11 8.63
CA ARG A 256 19.20 -10.49 9.12
C ARG A 256 20.16 -11.38 8.32
N ARG A 257 20.14 -11.32 6.99
CA ARG A 257 21.11 -12.06 6.14
C ARG A 257 22.54 -11.62 6.44
N MET A 258 22.76 -10.32 6.60
CA MET A 258 24.05 -9.77 6.99
C MET A 258 24.51 -10.29 8.36
N GLN A 259 23.61 -10.36 9.35
CA GLN A 259 23.91 -10.91 10.67
C GLN A 259 24.26 -12.41 10.62
N LEU A 260 23.52 -13.21 9.84
CA LEU A 260 23.81 -14.64 9.63
C LEU A 260 25.18 -14.88 8.99
N LEU A 261 25.64 -13.94 8.15
CA LEU A 261 26.95 -13.97 7.51
C LEU A 261 28.03 -13.20 8.29
N HIS A 262 27.70 -12.66 9.47
CA HIS A 262 28.57 -11.82 10.29
C HIS A 262 29.16 -10.60 9.56
N LEU A 263 28.37 -9.98 8.68
CA LEU A 263 28.73 -8.78 7.91
C LEU A 263 28.20 -7.51 8.59
N SER A 264 29.05 -6.50 8.70
CA SER A 264 28.73 -5.24 9.40
C SER A 264 28.40 -4.06 8.47
N SER A 265 28.49 -4.22 7.15
CA SER A 265 28.24 -3.15 6.16
C SER A 265 27.48 -3.66 4.94
N LEU A 266 26.56 -2.83 4.44
CA LEU A 266 25.71 -3.12 3.29
C LEU A 266 26.52 -3.19 1.99
N GLU A 267 27.59 -2.40 1.87
CA GLU A 267 28.52 -2.44 0.73
C GLU A 267 29.24 -3.78 0.67
N THR A 268 29.64 -4.31 1.83
CA THR A 268 30.27 -5.63 1.92
C THR A 268 29.29 -6.74 1.53
N TYR A 269 28.02 -6.57 1.92
CA TYR A 269 26.96 -7.49 1.51
C TYR A 269 26.64 -7.41 0.01
N LEU A 270 26.64 -6.22 -0.58
CA LEU A 270 26.50 -6.03 -2.03
C LEU A 270 27.61 -6.75 -2.80
N VAL A 271 28.87 -6.64 -2.36
CA VAL A 271 29.99 -7.38 -2.97
C VAL A 271 29.78 -8.88 -2.85
N ARG A 272 29.27 -9.37 -1.70
CA ARG A 272 28.94 -10.79 -1.53
C ARG A 272 27.86 -11.24 -2.51
N LEU A 273 26.77 -10.49 -2.66
CA LEU A 273 25.68 -10.76 -3.60
C LEU A 273 26.15 -10.75 -5.07
N GLN A 274 27.14 -9.92 -5.41
CA GLN A 274 27.73 -9.91 -6.76
C GLN A 274 28.61 -11.13 -7.04
N GLN A 275 29.21 -11.72 -6.01
CA GLN A 275 30.14 -12.85 -6.12
C GLN A 275 29.48 -14.21 -5.92
N ASP A 276 28.38 -14.27 -5.17
CA ASP A 276 27.70 -15.50 -4.77
C ASP A 276 26.23 -15.48 -5.21
N ARG A 277 25.91 -16.29 -6.21
CA ARG A 277 24.55 -16.43 -6.75
C ARG A 277 23.62 -17.14 -5.76
N ASP A 278 24.14 -18.09 -5.00
CA ASP A 278 23.34 -18.84 -4.03
C ASP A 278 22.85 -17.90 -2.91
N GLU A 279 23.67 -16.92 -2.53
CA GLU A 279 23.27 -15.88 -1.57
C GLU A 279 22.13 -14.99 -2.09
N VAL A 280 22.10 -14.71 -3.41
CA VAL A 280 21.00 -13.94 -4.03
C VAL A 280 19.69 -14.72 -3.92
N ASP A 281 19.72 -16.02 -4.18
CA ASP A 281 18.55 -16.90 -4.07
C ASP A 281 18.09 -17.04 -2.61
N LEU A 282 19.03 -17.14 -1.66
CA LEU A 282 18.73 -17.18 -0.23
C LEU A 282 18.15 -15.86 0.28
N LEU A 283 18.66 -14.71 -0.19
CA LEU A 283 18.09 -13.41 0.13
C LEU A 283 16.68 -13.30 -0.47
N PHE A 284 16.49 -13.71 -1.72
CA PHE A 284 15.16 -13.74 -2.35
C PHE A 284 14.17 -14.57 -1.52
N GLN A 285 14.54 -15.79 -1.10
CA GLN A 285 13.70 -16.61 -0.23
C GLN A 285 13.42 -15.94 1.13
N ASP A 286 14.39 -15.25 1.72
CA ASP A 286 14.17 -14.56 3.01
C ASP A 286 13.25 -13.33 2.89
N LEU A 287 13.18 -12.72 1.70
CA LEU A 287 12.24 -11.64 1.39
C LEU A 287 10.80 -12.15 1.26
N LEU A 288 10.61 -13.43 0.90
CA LEU A 288 9.31 -14.07 0.77
C LEU A 288 8.83 -14.56 2.14
N ILE A 289 7.93 -13.82 2.78
CA ILE A 289 7.39 -14.19 4.09
C ILE A 289 6.24 -15.20 3.88
N GLY A 290 6.57 -16.48 3.88
CA GLY A 290 5.64 -17.59 3.61
C GLY A 290 4.90 -18.16 4.82
N VAL A 291 4.82 -17.45 5.96
CA VAL A 291 4.15 -17.98 7.16
C VAL A 291 2.63 -17.87 7.02
N THR A 292 1.96 -19.00 6.92
CA THR A 292 0.50 -19.13 6.87
C THR A 292 0.03 -20.30 7.73
N GLU A 293 -1.26 -20.32 8.07
CA GLU A 293 -1.90 -21.33 8.91
C GLU A 293 -3.32 -21.63 8.41
N PHE A 294 -3.84 -22.81 8.73
CA PHE A 294 -5.21 -23.16 8.41
C PHE A 294 -6.19 -22.28 9.20
N PHE A 295 -7.24 -21.80 8.54
CA PHE A 295 -8.28 -20.95 9.14
C PHE A 295 -7.74 -19.72 9.89
N ARG A 296 -6.67 -19.11 9.36
CA ARG A 296 -6.06 -17.88 9.90
C ARG A 296 -7.13 -16.81 10.18
N ASP A 297 -7.11 -16.23 11.38
CA ASP A 297 -8.20 -15.43 11.96
C ASP A 297 -9.57 -16.17 11.91
N PRO A 298 -9.82 -17.15 12.81
CA PRO A 298 -11.01 -17.99 12.76
C PRO A 298 -12.33 -17.21 12.69
N ALA A 299 -12.44 -16.10 13.43
CA ALA A 299 -13.61 -15.22 13.39
C ALA A 299 -13.89 -14.63 11.99
N ALA A 300 -12.84 -14.30 11.22
CA ALA A 300 -12.98 -13.80 9.86
C ALA A 300 -13.38 -14.92 8.87
N CYS A 301 -12.83 -16.13 9.04
CA CYS A 301 -13.24 -17.30 8.28
C CYS A 301 -14.70 -17.71 8.56
N GLU A 302 -15.15 -17.60 9.82
CA GLU A 302 -16.53 -17.85 10.20
C GLU A 302 -17.49 -16.82 9.61
N ALA A 303 -17.08 -15.54 9.54
CA ALA A 303 -17.86 -14.48 8.91
C ALA A 303 -18.01 -14.66 7.38
N LEU A 304 -17.08 -15.36 6.73
CA LEU A 304 -17.09 -15.58 5.27
C LEU A 304 -18.30 -16.41 4.81
N ALA A 305 -18.70 -17.42 5.59
CA ALA A 305 -19.81 -18.31 5.23
C ALA A 305 -21.17 -17.58 5.12
N PRO A 306 -21.67 -16.88 6.16
CA PRO A 306 -22.96 -16.20 6.10
C PRO A 306 -22.94 -14.92 5.25
N ASN A 307 -21.85 -14.15 5.28
CA ASN A 307 -21.82 -12.81 4.67
C ASN A 307 -21.44 -12.82 3.19
N VAL A 308 -20.67 -13.80 2.73
CA VAL A 308 -20.15 -13.86 1.36
C VAL A 308 -20.68 -15.08 0.63
N ILE A 309 -20.40 -16.28 1.14
CA ILE A 309 -20.68 -17.53 0.42
C ILE A 309 -22.20 -17.72 0.25
N ALA A 310 -23.00 -17.51 1.30
CA ALA A 310 -24.46 -17.61 1.21
C ALA A 310 -25.08 -16.55 0.26
N GLY A 311 -24.43 -15.39 0.08
CA GLY A 311 -24.84 -14.39 -0.90
C GLY A 311 -24.53 -14.82 -2.34
N LEU A 312 -23.31 -15.32 -2.58
CA LEU A 312 -22.86 -15.81 -3.88
C LEU A 312 -23.66 -17.02 -4.37
N LEU A 313 -24.02 -17.95 -3.46
CA LEU A 313 -24.79 -19.15 -3.79
C LEU A 313 -26.25 -18.82 -4.13
N ARG A 314 -26.85 -17.77 -3.54
CA ARG A 314 -28.22 -17.34 -3.86
C ARG A 314 -28.35 -16.69 -5.24
N SER A 315 -27.30 -16.03 -5.70
CA SER A 315 -27.31 -15.30 -6.98
C SER A 315 -26.87 -16.13 -8.18
N LYS A 316 -26.44 -17.38 -8.00
CA LYS A 316 -25.88 -18.21 -9.07
C LYS A 316 -26.81 -19.31 -9.55
N ASP A 317 -26.89 -19.43 -10.87
CA ASP A 317 -27.46 -20.60 -11.52
C ASP A 317 -26.59 -21.85 -11.27
N ALA A 318 -27.23 -23.00 -11.10
CA ALA A 318 -26.58 -24.28 -10.78
C ALA A 318 -25.54 -24.74 -11.84
N SER A 319 -25.55 -24.17 -13.05
CA SER A 319 -24.62 -24.49 -14.14
C SER A 319 -23.37 -23.61 -14.20
N ALA A 320 -23.32 -22.49 -13.48
CA ALA A 320 -22.20 -21.54 -13.55
C ALA A 320 -21.13 -21.84 -12.48
N PRO A 321 -19.84 -21.99 -12.85
CA PRO A 321 -18.79 -22.32 -11.88
C PRO A 321 -18.51 -21.16 -10.93
N LEU A 322 -18.36 -21.46 -9.63
CA LEU A 322 -17.87 -20.54 -8.60
C LEU A 322 -16.34 -20.43 -8.68
N ARG A 323 -15.85 -19.24 -9.01
CA ARG A 323 -14.43 -18.95 -9.26
C ARG A 323 -13.88 -18.09 -8.14
N VAL A 324 -12.90 -18.61 -7.43
CA VAL A 324 -12.24 -17.93 -6.32
C VAL A 324 -10.77 -17.73 -6.65
N TRP A 325 -10.20 -16.58 -6.32
CA TRP A 325 -8.77 -16.31 -6.46
C TRP A 325 -8.16 -15.98 -5.10
N VAL A 326 -7.11 -16.72 -4.74
CA VAL A 326 -6.32 -16.55 -3.51
C VAL A 326 -4.90 -16.15 -3.91
N PRO A 327 -4.63 -14.85 -4.13
CA PRO A 327 -3.28 -14.36 -4.36
C PRO A 327 -2.46 -14.32 -3.05
N GLY A 328 -1.20 -14.75 -3.11
CA GLY A 328 -0.32 -14.89 -1.95
C GLY A 328 -0.64 -16.13 -1.12
N CYS A 329 -0.89 -17.28 -1.76
CA CYS A 329 -1.37 -18.47 -1.05
C CYS A 329 -0.29 -19.20 -0.21
N ALA A 330 0.98 -18.82 -0.33
CA ALA A 330 2.12 -19.47 0.32
C ALA A 330 2.05 -21.00 0.17
N SER A 331 2.18 -21.75 1.28
CA SER A 331 2.12 -23.22 1.31
C SER A 331 0.71 -23.82 1.17
N GLY A 332 -0.31 -23.00 0.84
CA GLY A 332 -1.64 -23.43 0.42
C GLY A 332 -2.71 -23.57 1.50
N GLU A 333 -2.37 -23.34 2.78
CA GLU A 333 -3.28 -23.48 3.92
C GLU A 333 -4.54 -22.61 3.77
N GLU A 334 -4.40 -21.38 3.26
CA GLU A 334 -5.54 -20.48 3.04
C GLU A 334 -6.46 -20.98 1.90
N ALA A 335 -5.87 -21.40 0.78
CA ALA A 335 -6.61 -21.94 -0.35
C ALA A 335 -7.42 -23.20 0.07
N TYR A 336 -6.81 -24.08 0.85
CA TYR A 336 -7.50 -25.26 1.38
C TYR A 336 -8.53 -24.92 2.44
N SER A 337 -8.29 -23.91 3.29
CA SER A 337 -9.27 -23.44 4.26
C SER A 337 -10.54 -22.93 3.57
N ILE A 338 -10.38 -22.11 2.54
CA ILE A 338 -11.50 -21.61 1.71
C ILE A 338 -12.19 -22.78 0.99
N ALA A 339 -11.44 -23.74 0.45
CA ALA A 339 -12.00 -24.93 -0.19
C ALA A 339 -12.87 -25.76 0.77
N ILE A 340 -12.44 -25.92 2.03
CA ILE A 340 -13.20 -26.61 3.08
C ILE A 340 -14.50 -25.86 3.37
N ILE A 341 -14.44 -24.56 3.62
CA ILE A 341 -15.63 -23.74 3.93
C ILE A 341 -16.63 -23.82 2.78
N LEU A 342 -16.16 -23.69 1.53
CA LEU A 342 -17.03 -23.79 0.36
C LEU A 342 -17.68 -25.18 0.23
N ARG A 343 -16.93 -26.26 0.49
CA ARG A 343 -17.47 -27.62 0.47
C ARG A 343 -18.51 -27.85 1.56
N GLU A 344 -18.30 -27.31 2.76
CA GLU A 344 -19.25 -27.41 3.87
C GLU A 344 -20.59 -26.71 3.56
N GLN A 345 -20.53 -25.54 2.90
CA GLN A 345 -21.73 -24.81 2.49
C GLN A 345 -22.44 -25.48 1.30
N LEU A 346 -21.68 -25.97 0.31
CA LEU A 346 -22.26 -26.66 -0.85
C LEU A 346 -22.89 -28.01 -0.51
N ALA A 347 -22.43 -28.69 0.54
CA ALA A 347 -23.03 -29.94 0.99
C ALA A 347 -24.49 -29.79 1.46
N GLN A 348 -24.95 -28.55 1.69
CA GLN A 348 -26.31 -28.22 2.10
C GLN A 348 -27.26 -27.96 0.91
N LEU A 349 -26.74 -27.98 -0.33
CA LEU A 349 -27.51 -27.73 -1.55
C LEU A 349 -27.73 -29.03 -2.33
N ASP A 350 -28.94 -29.21 -2.87
CA ASP A 350 -29.30 -30.39 -3.68
C ASP A 350 -28.53 -30.43 -5.02
N THR A 351 -28.27 -29.27 -5.62
CA THR A 351 -27.54 -29.13 -6.89
C THR A 351 -26.41 -28.08 -6.75
N PRO A 352 -25.23 -28.48 -6.24
CA PRO A 352 -24.13 -27.55 -6.01
C PRO A 352 -23.43 -27.16 -7.32
N PRO A 353 -23.12 -25.86 -7.55
CA PRO A 353 -22.34 -25.43 -8.70
C PRO A 353 -20.88 -25.94 -8.62
N PRO A 354 -20.20 -26.13 -9.77
CA PRO A 354 -18.79 -26.51 -9.77
C PRO A 354 -17.90 -25.40 -9.18
N ILE A 355 -16.88 -25.75 -8.39
CA ILE A 355 -15.93 -24.79 -7.81
C ILE A 355 -14.58 -24.86 -8.52
N GLN A 356 -13.97 -23.70 -8.75
CA GLN A 356 -12.58 -23.58 -9.15
C GLN A 356 -11.87 -22.51 -8.30
N ILE A 357 -10.81 -22.90 -7.61
CA ILE A 357 -9.99 -22.00 -6.78
C ILE A 357 -8.65 -21.82 -7.48
N PHE A 358 -8.33 -20.60 -7.89
CA PHE A 358 -7.02 -20.20 -8.36
C PHE A 358 -6.21 -19.77 -7.15
N ALA A 359 -5.17 -20.52 -6.81
CA ALA A 359 -4.27 -20.19 -5.70
C ALA A 359 -2.91 -19.85 -6.28
N THR A 360 -2.43 -18.64 -6.04
CA THR A 360 -1.23 -18.16 -6.71
C THR A 360 -0.24 -17.52 -5.77
N ASP A 361 1.04 -17.73 -6.04
CA ASP A 361 2.15 -17.14 -5.29
C ASP A 361 3.34 -16.90 -6.22
N ILE A 362 4.30 -16.09 -5.80
CA ILE A 362 5.60 -15.95 -6.47
C ILE A 362 6.59 -17.01 -5.99
N ASP A 363 6.39 -17.58 -4.80
CA ASP A 363 7.24 -18.63 -4.24
C ASP A 363 6.90 -20.01 -4.81
N GLU A 364 7.72 -20.49 -5.76
CA GLU A 364 7.55 -21.82 -6.34
C GLU A 364 7.77 -22.95 -5.31
N THR A 365 8.62 -22.74 -4.30
CA THR A 365 8.89 -23.76 -3.27
C THR A 365 7.68 -23.95 -2.36
N ALA A 366 7.04 -22.85 -1.95
CA ALA A 366 5.79 -22.90 -1.19
C ALA A 366 4.65 -23.53 -2.01
N LEU A 367 4.54 -23.18 -3.30
CA LEU A 367 3.55 -23.80 -4.21
C LEU A 367 3.78 -25.30 -4.40
N ALA A 368 5.02 -25.77 -4.38
CA ALA A 368 5.31 -27.21 -4.43
C ALA A 368 4.75 -27.92 -3.19
N ILE A 369 4.94 -27.34 -1.99
CA ILE A 369 4.35 -27.85 -0.75
C ILE A 369 2.81 -27.85 -0.87
N ALA A 370 2.22 -26.74 -1.33
CA ALA A 370 0.78 -26.61 -1.53
C ALA A 370 0.20 -27.69 -2.46
N ARG A 371 0.88 -28.00 -3.57
CA ARG A 371 0.49 -29.05 -4.54
C ARG A 371 0.56 -30.45 -3.93
N THR A 372 1.60 -30.73 -3.12
CA THR A 372 1.67 -32.01 -2.40
C THR A 372 0.53 -32.13 -1.39
N GLY A 373 0.16 -31.02 -0.75
CA GLY A 373 -0.87 -30.92 0.27
C GLY A 373 -0.56 -31.75 1.50
N TRP A 374 0.72 -32.00 1.79
CA TRP A 374 1.18 -32.67 3.01
C TRP A 374 1.60 -31.61 4.03
N TYR A 375 1.05 -31.72 5.22
CA TYR A 375 1.29 -30.82 6.35
C TYR A 375 1.63 -31.65 7.58
N ASP A 376 2.48 -31.12 8.46
CA ASP A 376 2.84 -31.83 9.68
C ASP A 376 1.69 -31.81 10.73
N ALA A 377 1.90 -32.49 11.87
CA ALA A 377 0.88 -32.63 12.90
C ALA A 377 0.45 -31.30 13.58
N ARG A 378 1.14 -30.17 13.36
CA ARG A 378 0.77 -28.85 13.91
C ARG A 378 -0.58 -28.36 13.40
N ILE A 379 -1.08 -28.86 12.27
CA ILE A 379 -2.43 -28.51 11.79
C ILE A 379 -3.54 -28.85 12.80
N LEU A 380 -3.28 -29.75 13.75
CA LEU A 380 -4.21 -30.11 14.83
C LEU A 380 -4.57 -28.93 15.74
N ALA A 381 -3.73 -27.91 15.83
CA ALA A 381 -4.01 -26.71 16.62
C ALA A 381 -5.07 -25.81 15.97
N HIS A 382 -5.19 -25.85 14.64
CA HIS A 382 -6.01 -24.92 13.86
C HIS A 382 -7.18 -25.59 13.12
N VAL A 383 -7.14 -26.92 12.95
CA VAL A 383 -8.19 -27.69 12.27
C VAL A 383 -8.94 -28.54 13.28
N ASN A 384 -10.26 -28.34 13.36
CA ASN A 384 -11.09 -29.13 14.27
C ASN A 384 -11.09 -30.63 13.90
N PRO A 385 -11.31 -31.54 14.87
CA PRO A 385 -11.25 -32.99 14.62
C PRO A 385 -12.24 -33.49 13.54
N GLU A 386 -13.41 -32.84 13.42
CA GLU A 386 -14.42 -33.18 12.42
C GLU A 386 -13.91 -32.93 10.99
N ARG A 387 -13.39 -31.72 10.71
CA ARG A 387 -12.78 -31.35 9.43
C ARG A 387 -11.55 -32.20 9.14
N LEU A 388 -10.73 -32.49 10.15
CA LEU A 388 -9.55 -33.33 10.00
C LEU A 388 -9.94 -34.73 9.47
N SER A 389 -10.93 -35.37 10.09
CA SER A 389 -11.42 -36.70 9.66
C SER A 389 -12.05 -36.66 8.24
N ARG A 390 -12.75 -35.57 7.91
CA ARG A 390 -13.48 -35.42 6.65
C ARG A 390 -12.58 -35.05 5.47
N TYR A 391 -11.58 -34.21 5.66
CA TYR A 391 -10.83 -33.60 4.55
C TYR A 391 -9.35 -33.99 4.49
N PHE A 392 -8.81 -34.65 5.51
CA PHE A 392 -7.41 -35.09 5.56
C PHE A 392 -7.27 -36.61 5.69
N VAL A 393 -6.08 -37.12 5.34
CA VAL A 393 -5.66 -38.51 5.51
C VAL A 393 -4.37 -38.50 6.33
N PRO A 394 -4.28 -39.22 7.46
CA PRO A 394 -3.04 -39.34 8.20
C PRO A 394 -1.98 -40.09 7.38
N GLU A 395 -0.79 -39.50 7.20
CA GLU A 395 0.32 -40.08 6.44
C GLU A 395 1.65 -39.83 7.19
N GLY A 396 2.18 -40.88 7.82
CA GLY A 396 3.40 -40.80 8.63
C GLY A 396 3.23 -39.98 9.91
N ALA A 397 4.07 -38.94 10.07
CA ALA A 397 4.02 -37.99 11.18
C ALA A 397 3.16 -36.74 10.88
N GLY A 398 2.41 -36.75 9.77
CA GLY A 398 1.61 -35.61 9.32
C GLY A 398 0.28 -36.01 8.70
N TYR A 399 -0.35 -35.06 8.04
CA TYR A 399 -1.66 -35.16 7.41
C TYR A 399 -1.60 -34.67 5.98
N LYS A 400 -2.28 -35.38 5.10
CA LYS A 400 -2.38 -35.04 3.68
C LYS A 400 -3.81 -34.68 3.30
N VAL A 401 -3.97 -33.60 2.56
CA VAL A 401 -5.27 -33.17 2.05
C VAL A 401 -5.81 -34.20 1.06
N LYS A 402 -7.07 -34.59 1.23
CA LYS A 402 -7.76 -35.55 0.34
C LYS A 402 -7.74 -35.05 -1.10
N LYS A 403 -7.54 -35.98 -2.04
CA LYS A 403 -7.45 -35.70 -3.49
C LYS A 403 -8.63 -34.87 -4.01
N ALA A 404 -9.85 -35.17 -3.57
CA ALA A 404 -11.07 -34.46 -3.97
C ALA A 404 -11.11 -32.97 -3.58
N LEU A 405 -10.35 -32.55 -2.56
CA LEU A 405 -10.21 -31.14 -2.20
C LEU A 405 -9.07 -30.49 -3.00
N ARG A 406 -7.96 -31.22 -3.21
CA ARG A 406 -6.82 -30.76 -4.02
C ARG A 406 -7.19 -30.46 -5.46
N GLU A 407 -8.08 -31.25 -6.05
CA GLU A 407 -8.57 -31.04 -7.43
C GLU A 407 -9.40 -29.75 -7.60
N LEU A 408 -9.86 -29.12 -6.51
CA LEU A 408 -10.54 -27.82 -6.57
C LEU A 408 -9.55 -26.65 -6.67
N CYS A 409 -8.30 -26.85 -6.22
CA CYS A 409 -7.27 -25.82 -6.11
C CYS A 409 -6.26 -25.94 -7.26
N LEU A 410 -6.21 -24.92 -8.11
CA LEU A 410 -5.21 -24.77 -9.16
C LEU A 410 -4.07 -23.86 -8.65
N PHE A 411 -2.89 -24.44 -8.44
CA PHE A 411 -1.71 -23.73 -7.95
C PHE A 411 -0.78 -23.30 -9.10
N SER A 412 -0.62 -22.00 -9.31
CA SER A 412 0.24 -21.44 -10.36
C SER A 412 1.11 -20.29 -9.85
N VAL A 413 2.32 -20.18 -10.40
CA VAL A 413 3.18 -19.02 -10.16
C VAL A 413 2.51 -17.79 -10.81
N HIS A 414 2.34 -16.71 -10.05
CA HIS A 414 1.74 -15.45 -10.55
C HIS A 414 2.29 -14.27 -9.76
N ASN A 415 2.74 -13.25 -10.47
CA ASN A 415 3.16 -11.98 -9.91
C ASN A 415 2.06 -10.92 -10.10
N LEU A 416 1.46 -10.47 -8.99
CA LEU A 416 0.39 -9.46 -9.00
C LEU A 416 0.75 -8.13 -9.69
N ILE A 417 2.04 -7.80 -9.78
CA ILE A 417 2.53 -6.54 -10.32
C ILE A 417 2.67 -6.60 -11.85
N SER A 418 3.28 -7.68 -12.34
CA SER A 418 3.64 -7.82 -13.77
C SER A 418 2.62 -8.61 -14.58
N ASP A 419 1.92 -9.56 -13.95
CA ASP A 419 1.12 -10.55 -14.66
C ASP A 419 -0.35 -10.09 -14.74
N PRO A 420 -1.06 -10.42 -15.84
CA PRO A 420 -2.47 -10.06 -15.96
C PRO A 420 -3.31 -10.80 -14.89
N PRO A 421 -4.32 -10.14 -14.30
CA PRO A 421 -5.17 -10.75 -13.28
C PRO A 421 -6.15 -11.75 -13.91
N PHE A 422 -6.61 -12.73 -13.11
CA PHE A 422 -7.69 -13.61 -13.52
C PHE A 422 -9.02 -12.85 -13.50
N GLY A 423 -9.69 -12.73 -14.66
CA GLY A 423 -10.97 -12.02 -14.78
C GLY A 423 -12.19 -12.89 -14.43
N ARG A 424 -13.31 -12.22 -14.08
CA ARG A 424 -14.59 -12.83 -13.71
C ARG A 424 -14.48 -13.76 -12.48
N MET A 425 -13.86 -13.26 -11.42
CA MET A 425 -13.79 -13.91 -10.10
C MET A 425 -15.01 -13.55 -9.26
N ASP A 426 -15.58 -14.50 -8.54
CA ASP A 426 -16.69 -14.25 -7.62
C ASP A 426 -16.20 -13.82 -6.23
N LEU A 427 -15.02 -14.33 -5.83
CA LEU A 427 -14.34 -14.00 -4.59
C LEU A 427 -12.85 -13.85 -4.85
N ILE A 428 -12.25 -12.76 -4.37
CA ILE A 428 -10.80 -12.60 -4.25
C ILE A 428 -10.47 -12.54 -2.76
N ALA A 429 -9.60 -13.44 -2.29
CA ALA A 429 -9.09 -13.47 -0.92
C ALA A 429 -7.60 -13.11 -0.94
N CYS A 430 -7.28 -11.84 -0.72
CA CYS A 430 -5.92 -11.31 -0.72
C CYS A 430 -5.57 -10.87 0.70
N ARG A 431 -5.10 -11.82 1.52
CA ARG A 431 -4.90 -11.60 2.95
C ARG A 431 -3.43 -11.58 3.32
N ASN A 432 -3.06 -10.63 4.19
CA ASN A 432 -1.73 -10.50 4.77
C ASN A 432 -0.59 -10.38 3.72
N LEU A 433 -0.93 -9.98 2.50
CA LEU A 433 0.00 -9.75 1.39
C LEU A 433 0.21 -8.25 1.17
N LEU A 434 -0.86 -7.45 1.25
CA LEU A 434 -0.80 -6.02 1.00
C LEU A 434 0.07 -5.30 2.04
N ILE A 435 0.17 -5.85 3.26
CA ILE A 435 1.04 -5.29 4.32
C ILE A 435 2.50 -5.13 3.92
N TYR A 436 2.99 -5.89 2.92
CA TYR A 436 4.37 -5.81 2.43
C TYR A 436 4.59 -4.72 1.39
N PHE A 437 3.52 -4.24 0.74
CA PHE A 437 3.60 -3.24 -0.30
C PHE A 437 3.55 -1.83 0.27
N ASP A 438 4.20 -0.88 -0.41
CA ASP A 438 4.05 0.53 -0.13
C ASP A 438 2.62 1.01 -0.46
N THR A 439 2.29 2.22 -0.03
CA THR A 439 0.94 2.78 -0.26
C THR A 439 0.63 2.88 -1.75
N ASP A 440 1.61 3.22 -2.59
CA ASP A 440 1.43 3.50 -4.02
C ASP A 440 1.07 2.23 -4.81
N LEU A 441 1.77 1.12 -4.56
CA LEU A 441 1.45 -0.17 -5.15
C LEU A 441 0.12 -0.72 -4.66
N GLN A 442 -0.23 -0.51 -3.38
CA GLN A 442 -1.60 -0.80 -2.91
C GLN A 442 -2.63 0.00 -3.71
N ARG A 443 -2.38 1.28 -4.02
CA ARG A 443 -3.31 2.08 -4.85
C ARG A 443 -3.47 1.55 -6.26
N GLN A 444 -2.42 0.96 -6.82
CA GLN A 444 -2.45 0.36 -8.15
C GLN A 444 -3.19 -0.99 -8.18
N LEU A 445 -3.05 -1.80 -7.13
CA LEU A 445 -3.65 -3.14 -7.07
C LEU A 445 -5.16 -3.14 -6.79
N ILE A 446 -5.69 -2.19 -6.02
CA ILE A 446 -7.13 -2.14 -5.68
C ILE A 446 -8.04 -2.04 -6.93
N PRO A 447 -7.77 -1.15 -7.91
CA PRO A 447 -8.52 -1.13 -9.18
C PRO A 447 -8.39 -2.44 -9.99
N VAL A 448 -7.24 -3.11 -9.93
CA VAL A 448 -7.01 -4.41 -10.59
C VAL A 448 -7.92 -5.48 -10.00
N PHE A 449 -8.06 -5.52 -8.66
CA PHE A 449 -9.02 -6.42 -8.00
C PHE A 449 -10.47 -6.09 -8.35
N HIS A 450 -10.84 -4.80 -8.43
CA HIS A 450 -12.18 -4.39 -8.88
C HIS A 450 -12.49 -4.88 -10.30
N TYR A 451 -11.53 -4.76 -11.21
CA TYR A 451 -11.64 -5.25 -12.59
C TYR A 451 -11.74 -6.77 -12.67
N ALA A 452 -10.97 -7.49 -11.85
CA ALA A 452 -10.95 -8.95 -11.80
C ALA A 452 -12.27 -9.55 -11.28
N LEU A 453 -12.96 -8.85 -10.38
CA LEU A 453 -14.21 -9.30 -9.77
C LEU A 453 -15.40 -9.21 -10.73
N SER A 454 -16.26 -10.22 -10.73
CA SER A 454 -17.60 -10.22 -11.34
C SER A 454 -18.52 -9.21 -10.64
N PRO A 455 -19.58 -8.72 -11.32
CA PRO A 455 -20.57 -7.85 -10.68
C PRO A 455 -21.15 -8.52 -9.42
N GLY A 456 -21.22 -7.79 -8.31
CA GLY A 456 -21.64 -8.34 -7.02
C GLY A 456 -20.62 -9.26 -6.32
N GLY A 457 -19.44 -9.48 -6.91
CA GLY A 457 -18.34 -10.26 -6.32
C GLY A 457 -17.71 -9.60 -5.10
N TYR A 458 -16.99 -10.39 -4.30
CA TYR A 458 -16.47 -9.98 -3.00
C TYR A 458 -14.94 -9.97 -2.95
N LEU A 459 -14.39 -9.01 -2.21
CA LEU A 459 -12.98 -8.89 -1.86
C LEU A 459 -12.83 -9.11 -0.36
N PHE A 460 -11.95 -10.03 0.03
CA PHE A 460 -11.64 -10.37 1.41
C PHE A 460 -10.15 -10.08 1.68
N LEU A 461 -9.88 -9.20 2.65
CA LEU A 461 -8.53 -8.76 3.02
C LEU A 461 -8.16 -9.19 4.45
N GLY A 462 -6.88 -9.08 4.82
CA GLY A 462 -6.41 -9.33 6.18
C GLY A 462 -6.86 -8.25 7.18
N SER A 463 -6.90 -8.59 8.47
CA SER A 463 -7.37 -7.71 9.56
C SER A 463 -6.62 -6.37 9.67
N ALA A 464 -5.29 -6.40 9.47
CA ALA A 464 -4.40 -5.24 9.45
C ALA A 464 -4.41 -4.49 8.10
N GLU A 465 -5.14 -4.99 7.11
CA GLU A 465 -5.20 -4.42 5.76
C GLU A 465 -6.49 -3.62 5.59
N SER A 466 -6.45 -2.64 4.72
CA SER A 466 -7.60 -1.80 4.44
C SER A 466 -7.62 -1.46 2.96
N ALA A 467 -8.78 -1.63 2.34
CA ALA A 467 -9.02 -1.04 1.02
C ALA A 467 -9.06 0.51 1.10
N VAL A 468 -9.14 1.09 2.31
CA VAL A 468 -9.30 2.52 2.63
C VAL A 468 -7.96 3.23 2.81
N GLY A 469 -7.56 4.04 1.82
CA GLY A 469 -6.34 4.87 1.84
C GLY A 469 -5.74 5.18 0.46
N ALA A 470 -6.22 4.53 -0.60
CA ALA A 470 -5.61 4.59 -1.92
C ALA A 470 -6.20 5.65 -2.88
N ILE A 471 -7.50 5.63 -3.08
CA ILE A 471 -8.40 6.55 -3.81
C ILE A 471 -9.77 6.20 -3.20
N ASP A 472 -10.65 7.16 -2.95
CA ASP A 472 -11.86 7.00 -2.12
C ASP A 472 -12.59 5.65 -2.37
N PRO A 473 -12.35 4.60 -1.56
CA PRO A 473 -12.77 3.23 -1.86
C PRO A 473 -14.26 3.05 -1.62
N SER A 474 -14.87 4.04 -0.98
CA SER A 474 -16.31 4.26 -0.95
C SER A 474 -16.92 4.33 -2.36
N GLU A 475 -16.14 4.65 -3.40
CA GLU A 475 -16.63 4.67 -4.78
C GLU A 475 -16.59 3.30 -5.49
N LEU A 476 -15.59 2.46 -5.22
CA LEU A 476 -15.39 1.17 -5.93
C LEU A 476 -15.99 -0.02 -5.19
N PHE A 477 -16.00 0.03 -3.86
CA PHE A 477 -16.41 -1.08 -3.01
C PHE A 477 -17.44 -0.64 -1.95
N ARG A 478 -18.40 -1.51 -1.68
CA ARG A 478 -19.32 -1.41 -0.55
C ARG A 478 -18.73 -2.23 0.60
N VAL A 479 -18.63 -1.63 1.78
CA VAL A 479 -18.20 -2.36 2.98
C VAL A 479 -19.34 -3.27 3.44
N ILE A 480 -19.08 -4.56 3.55
CA ILE A 480 -20.03 -5.56 4.09
C ILE A 480 -19.73 -5.82 5.55
N ASP A 481 -18.45 -6.01 5.87
CA ASP A 481 -17.97 -6.20 7.24
C ASP A 481 -16.66 -5.43 7.42
N SER A 482 -16.72 -4.36 8.20
CA SER A 482 -15.55 -3.52 8.48
C SER A 482 -14.57 -4.18 9.45
N ARG A 483 -15.07 -5.04 10.35
CA ARG A 483 -14.27 -5.74 11.37
C ARG A 483 -13.42 -6.83 10.73
N HIS A 484 -14.00 -7.57 9.79
CA HIS A 484 -13.33 -8.66 9.07
C HIS A 484 -12.84 -8.27 7.67
N ARG A 485 -12.89 -6.97 7.31
CA ARG A 485 -12.37 -6.41 6.05
C ARG A 485 -12.93 -7.10 4.79
N ILE A 486 -14.26 -7.27 4.78
CA ILE A 486 -15.00 -7.83 3.65
C ILE A 486 -15.69 -6.71 2.88
N TYR A 487 -15.45 -6.68 1.57
CA TYR A 487 -15.93 -5.68 0.65
C TYR A 487 -16.67 -6.31 -0.53
N GLN A 488 -17.68 -5.64 -1.06
CA GLN A 488 -18.41 -6.06 -2.25
C GLN A 488 -18.21 -5.05 -3.38
N ARG A 489 -18.00 -5.54 -4.61
CA ARG A 489 -17.84 -4.70 -5.80
C ARG A 489 -19.10 -3.85 -6.05
N LYS A 490 -18.95 -2.53 -6.19
CA LYS A 490 -20.02 -1.63 -6.66
C LYS A 490 -20.06 -1.59 -8.19
N GLU A 491 -21.26 -1.57 -8.75
CA GLU A 491 -21.46 -1.23 -10.15
C GLU A 491 -21.36 0.29 -10.31
N ARG A 492 -20.46 0.74 -11.18
CA ARG A 492 -20.29 2.15 -11.53
C ARG A 492 -20.74 2.35 -12.97
N SER A 493 -21.53 3.39 -13.21
CA SER A 493 -21.99 3.83 -14.53
C SER A 493 -20.94 4.60 -15.34
N VAL A 494 -19.78 4.90 -14.75
CA VAL A 494 -18.65 5.57 -15.39
C VAL A 494 -17.39 4.73 -15.17
N GLN A 495 -16.80 4.20 -16.25
CA GLN A 495 -15.55 3.45 -16.17
C GLN A 495 -14.38 4.43 -15.93
N PRO A 496 -13.63 4.32 -14.82
CA PRO A 496 -12.39 5.06 -14.68
C PRO A 496 -11.40 4.57 -15.76
N ARG A 497 -10.57 5.48 -16.30
CA ARG A 497 -9.39 5.09 -17.09
C ARG A 497 -8.42 4.34 -16.19
N ILE A 498 -8.54 3.02 -16.11
CA ILE A 498 -7.59 2.16 -15.39
C ILE A 498 -6.31 2.10 -16.22
N VAL A 499 -5.23 2.72 -15.74
CA VAL A 499 -3.88 2.49 -16.26
C VAL A 499 -3.43 1.14 -15.72
N LEU A 500 -3.62 0.09 -16.51
CA LEU A 500 -3.17 -1.25 -16.17
C LEU A 500 -1.63 -1.31 -16.32
N PRO A 501 -0.86 -1.65 -15.26
CA PRO A 501 0.61 -1.62 -15.28
C PRO A 501 1.24 -2.40 -16.45
N TRP A 502 0.64 -3.54 -16.81
CA TRP A 502 1.09 -4.41 -17.90
C TRP A 502 0.68 -3.95 -19.30
N ALA A 503 -0.31 -3.06 -19.44
CA ALA A 503 -0.82 -2.61 -20.73
C ALA A 503 0.11 -1.59 -21.42
N SER A 504 1.03 -0.98 -20.67
CA SER A 504 2.00 0.00 -21.17
C SER A 504 3.19 -0.63 -21.91
N ALA A 505 3.38 -1.95 -21.82
CA ALA A 505 4.58 -2.59 -22.34
C ALA A 505 4.58 -2.82 -23.86
N ARG A 506 3.44 -2.77 -24.57
CA ARG A 506 3.38 -3.02 -26.03
C ARG A 506 2.18 -2.39 -26.75
N ARG A 507 2.13 -1.06 -26.94
CA ARG A 507 1.37 -0.44 -28.06
C ARG A 507 2.01 0.89 -28.50
N PRO A 508 2.24 1.13 -29.81
CA PRO A 508 2.57 2.46 -30.32
C PRO A 508 1.34 3.37 -30.17
N ALA A 509 1.53 4.56 -29.62
CA ALA A 509 0.48 5.54 -29.38
C ALA A 509 -0.01 6.15 -30.71
N MET A 510 -1.30 6.00 -31.01
CA MET A 510 -2.01 6.86 -31.97
C MET A 510 -2.82 7.87 -31.18
N ARG A 511 -2.38 9.14 -31.19
CA ARG A 511 -3.10 10.27 -30.59
C ARG A 511 -4.28 10.65 -31.48
N ILE A 512 -5.49 10.60 -30.93
CA ILE A 512 -6.63 11.35 -31.47
C ILE A 512 -6.94 12.46 -30.47
N SER A 513 -6.70 13.69 -30.92
CA SER A 513 -7.09 14.92 -30.25
C SER A 513 -8.61 15.08 -30.26
N GLY A 514 -9.20 15.50 -29.14
CA GLY A 514 -10.62 15.77 -29.06
C GLY A 514 -11.05 16.31 -27.70
N THR A 515 -10.90 17.63 -27.55
CA THR A 515 -11.77 18.56 -26.81
C THR A 515 -12.32 18.19 -25.44
N THR A 516 -11.80 18.91 -24.45
CA THR A 516 -12.38 19.22 -23.14
C THR A 516 -13.77 19.85 -23.26
N VAL A 517 -14.78 19.28 -22.60
CA VAL A 517 -16.02 19.99 -22.27
C VAL A 517 -16.32 19.80 -20.79
N HIS A 518 -16.45 20.93 -20.09
CA HIS A 518 -16.98 21.09 -18.74
C HIS A 518 -18.34 20.40 -18.56
N GLN A 519 -18.55 19.75 -17.41
CA GLN A 519 -19.89 19.64 -16.83
C GLN A 519 -19.88 20.06 -15.36
N GLN A 520 -20.74 21.04 -15.10
CA GLN A 520 -21.12 21.58 -13.81
C GLN A 520 -22.04 20.59 -13.06
N SER A 521 -22.02 20.76 -11.74
CA SER A 521 -22.80 20.14 -10.65
C SER A 521 -24.24 19.71 -10.92
N ALA A 522 -24.67 18.61 -10.31
CA ALA A 522 -25.51 18.60 -9.08
C ALA A 522 -26.04 17.18 -8.75
N ALA A 523 -25.97 16.79 -7.47
CA ALA A 523 -26.83 15.76 -6.84
C ALA A 523 -28.15 16.45 -6.36
N PRO A 524 -29.22 15.78 -5.84
CA PRO A 524 -29.29 14.43 -5.26
C PRO A 524 -30.56 13.59 -5.57
N SER A 525 -30.58 12.40 -4.96
CA SER A 525 -31.58 11.32 -4.95
C SER A 525 -33.06 11.73 -4.78
N ASN A 526 -33.94 11.21 -5.65
CA ASN A 526 -35.40 11.22 -5.47
C ASN A 526 -35.95 9.78 -5.40
N LEU A 527 -36.65 9.47 -4.32
CA LEU A 527 -37.42 8.21 -4.15
C LEU A 527 -38.50 8.06 -5.25
N GLY A 528 -39.02 9.19 -5.76
CA GLY A 528 -39.97 9.24 -6.86
C GLY A 528 -39.45 8.62 -8.15
N THR A 529 -38.18 8.86 -8.53
CA THR A 529 -37.60 8.23 -9.74
C THR A 529 -37.35 6.74 -9.57
N THR A 530 -37.27 6.25 -8.32
CA THR A 530 -37.15 4.80 -8.05
C THR A 530 -38.51 4.11 -8.12
N ILE A 531 -39.58 4.74 -7.62
CA ILE A 531 -40.96 4.23 -7.73
C ILE A 531 -41.45 4.30 -9.17
N GLU A 532 -41.18 5.39 -9.89
CA GLU A 532 -41.43 5.47 -11.34
C GLU A 532 -40.71 4.35 -12.08
N ARG A 533 -39.46 4.04 -11.73
CA ARG A 533 -38.70 2.97 -12.39
C ARG A 533 -39.29 1.58 -12.16
N ILE A 534 -39.89 1.33 -10.99
CA ILE A 534 -40.57 0.06 -10.66
C ILE A 534 -41.92 -0.03 -11.40
N LEU A 535 -42.72 1.05 -11.39
CA LEU A 535 -44.00 1.09 -12.12
C LEU A 535 -43.79 1.00 -13.65
N ILE A 536 -42.71 1.60 -14.16
CA ILE A 536 -42.29 1.45 -15.57
C ILE A 536 -41.86 0.01 -15.87
N GLN A 537 -41.24 -0.71 -14.93
CA GLN A 537 -40.86 -2.11 -15.16
C GLN A 537 -42.05 -3.07 -15.15
N ASP A 538 -43.07 -2.82 -14.31
CA ASP A 538 -44.20 -3.76 -14.12
C ASP A 538 -45.38 -3.50 -15.08
N TYR A 539 -45.59 -2.27 -15.56
CA TYR A 539 -46.78 -1.89 -16.34
C TYR A 539 -46.51 -1.32 -17.74
N THR A 540 -45.24 -1.29 -18.21
CA THR A 540 -44.93 -0.75 -19.55
C THR A 540 -45.01 -1.85 -20.62
N PRO A 541 -45.74 -1.62 -21.74
CA PRO A 541 -45.75 -2.54 -22.87
C PRO A 541 -44.36 -2.70 -23.49
N THR A 542 -44.07 -3.85 -24.10
CA THR A 542 -42.77 -4.13 -24.70
C THR A 542 -42.45 -3.09 -25.78
N ALA A 543 -41.35 -2.36 -25.59
CA ALA A 543 -40.94 -1.26 -26.45
C ALA A 543 -39.49 -1.43 -26.94
N LEU A 544 -39.24 -1.13 -28.21
CA LEU A 544 -37.95 -1.29 -28.88
C LEU A 544 -37.57 0.00 -29.60
N ALA A 545 -36.36 0.49 -29.39
CA ALA A 545 -35.78 1.55 -30.22
C ALA A 545 -34.91 0.92 -31.31
N VAL A 546 -35.23 1.22 -32.56
CA VAL A 546 -34.52 0.70 -33.74
C VAL A 546 -34.09 1.82 -34.66
N ASP A 547 -32.99 1.62 -35.38
CA ASP A 547 -32.64 2.49 -36.50
C ASP A 547 -33.55 2.20 -37.73
N PRO A 548 -33.51 3.04 -38.78
CA PRO A 548 -34.30 2.82 -40.00
C PRO A 548 -33.93 1.53 -40.76
N GLN A 549 -32.76 0.94 -40.49
CA GLN A 549 -32.27 -0.31 -41.06
C GLN A 549 -32.71 -1.55 -40.25
N GLY A 550 -33.36 -1.35 -39.10
CA GLY A 550 -33.88 -2.40 -38.23
C GLY A 550 -32.88 -2.92 -37.19
N LEU A 551 -31.76 -2.23 -36.96
CA LEU A 551 -30.82 -2.57 -35.88
C LEU A 551 -31.38 -2.11 -34.53
N VAL A 552 -31.39 -2.99 -33.55
CA VAL A 552 -31.92 -2.69 -32.21
C VAL A 552 -30.90 -1.88 -31.40
N ALA A 553 -31.26 -0.65 -31.07
CA ALA A 553 -30.46 0.26 -30.23
C ALA A 553 -30.82 0.11 -28.74
N TYR A 554 -32.08 -0.18 -28.43
CA TYR A 554 -32.56 -0.33 -27.05
C TYR A 554 -33.79 -1.22 -26.99
N LEU A 555 -33.90 -2.02 -25.92
CA LEU A 555 -35.02 -2.93 -25.67
C LEU A 555 -35.52 -2.75 -24.24
N SER A 556 -36.83 -2.57 -24.07
CA SER A 556 -37.49 -2.40 -22.78
C SER A 556 -38.72 -3.32 -22.67
N GLY A 557 -38.87 -3.99 -21.53
CA GLY A 557 -39.96 -4.94 -21.25
C GLY A 557 -39.66 -6.41 -21.61
N GLN A 558 -40.66 -7.29 -21.43
CA GLN A 558 -40.55 -8.72 -21.76
C GLN A 558 -40.68 -8.93 -23.27
N ALA A 559 -39.55 -9.05 -23.97
CA ALA A 559 -39.52 -9.24 -25.43
C ALA A 559 -39.57 -10.70 -25.91
N TYR A 560 -39.42 -11.66 -24.99
CA TYR A 560 -39.37 -13.10 -25.28
C TYR A 560 -40.62 -13.66 -26.02
N PRO A 561 -41.86 -13.16 -25.80
CA PRO A 561 -43.04 -13.62 -26.54
C PRO A 561 -43.09 -13.18 -28.01
N TYR A 562 -42.31 -12.17 -28.39
CA TYR A 562 -42.39 -11.50 -29.70
C TYR A 562 -41.10 -11.61 -30.51
N LEU A 563 -39.96 -11.79 -29.83
CA LEU A 563 -38.62 -11.93 -30.42
C LEU A 563 -38.00 -13.28 -30.03
N SER A 564 -37.45 -13.98 -31.02
CA SER A 564 -36.71 -15.22 -30.89
C SER A 564 -35.27 -15.04 -31.36
N VAL A 565 -34.30 -15.66 -30.68
CA VAL A 565 -32.91 -15.71 -31.16
C VAL A 565 -32.81 -16.82 -32.21
N PRO A 566 -32.53 -16.52 -33.50
CA PRO A 566 -32.35 -17.56 -34.50
C PRO A 566 -31.11 -18.42 -34.20
N PRO A 567 -31.14 -19.75 -34.42
CA PRO A 567 -29.96 -20.58 -34.28
C PRO A 567 -28.94 -20.24 -35.37
N GLY A 568 -27.78 -19.70 -35.00
CA GLY A 568 -26.74 -19.25 -35.94
C GLY A 568 -25.84 -18.16 -35.39
N GLU A 569 -25.22 -17.36 -36.29
CA GLU A 569 -24.44 -16.19 -35.90
C GLU A 569 -25.32 -15.16 -35.16
N PRO A 570 -24.82 -14.51 -34.09
CA PRO A 570 -25.61 -13.50 -33.36
C PRO A 570 -25.98 -12.33 -34.26
N THR A 571 -27.28 -12.08 -34.44
CA THR A 571 -27.82 -10.91 -35.18
C THR A 571 -28.51 -9.94 -34.24
N ALA A 572 -28.30 -8.65 -34.45
CA ALA A 572 -28.97 -7.55 -33.73
C ALA A 572 -30.09 -6.91 -34.58
N ASN A 573 -30.46 -7.55 -35.70
CA ASN A 573 -31.51 -7.06 -36.59
C ASN A 573 -32.91 -7.52 -36.12
N LEU A 574 -33.82 -6.57 -35.91
CA LEU A 574 -35.17 -6.80 -35.43
C LEU A 574 -35.97 -7.76 -36.33
N PHE A 575 -35.76 -7.73 -37.65
CA PHE A 575 -36.51 -8.58 -38.58
C PHE A 575 -36.09 -10.04 -38.51
N ASP A 576 -34.81 -10.30 -38.25
CA ASP A 576 -34.29 -11.65 -38.05
C ASP A 576 -34.74 -12.21 -36.69
N MET A 577 -34.81 -11.33 -35.69
CA MET A 577 -35.22 -11.65 -34.33
C MET A 577 -36.75 -11.77 -34.17
N ALA A 578 -37.58 -11.14 -35.02
CA ALA A 578 -39.03 -11.14 -34.85
C ALA A 578 -39.69 -12.49 -35.21
N HIS A 579 -40.77 -12.82 -34.48
CA HIS A 579 -41.64 -13.97 -34.79
C HIS A 579 -42.13 -13.93 -36.25
N PRO A 580 -42.23 -15.05 -36.97
CA PRO A 580 -42.58 -15.08 -38.40
C PRO A 580 -43.83 -14.26 -38.76
N ASP A 581 -44.89 -14.37 -37.95
CA ASP A 581 -46.16 -13.63 -38.15
C ASP A 581 -46.03 -12.11 -37.95
N LEU A 582 -44.99 -11.65 -37.25
CA LEU A 582 -44.74 -10.23 -36.98
C LEU A 582 -43.78 -9.57 -37.97
N ARG A 583 -42.97 -10.34 -38.71
CA ARG A 583 -41.93 -9.81 -39.60
C ARG A 583 -42.49 -8.86 -40.66
N PHE A 584 -43.56 -9.27 -41.35
CA PHE A 584 -44.15 -8.46 -42.42
C PHE A 584 -44.89 -7.21 -41.90
N PRO A 585 -45.75 -7.30 -40.85
CA PRO A 585 -46.32 -6.11 -40.21
C PRO A 585 -45.28 -5.11 -39.71
N LEU A 586 -44.17 -5.59 -39.11
CA LEU A 586 -43.08 -4.74 -38.60
C LEU A 586 -42.32 -4.04 -39.73
N GLN A 587 -41.93 -4.76 -40.78
CA GLN A 587 -41.25 -4.16 -41.94
C GLN A 587 -42.10 -3.10 -42.61
N ALA A 588 -43.41 -3.36 -42.78
CA ALA A 588 -44.34 -2.41 -43.37
C ALA A 588 -44.47 -1.14 -42.51
N ALA A 589 -44.66 -1.29 -41.19
CA ALA A 589 -44.81 -0.16 -40.29
C ALA A 589 -43.52 0.68 -40.17
N ILE A 590 -42.35 0.05 -39.98
CA ILE A 590 -41.06 0.76 -39.89
C ILE A 590 -40.76 1.53 -41.18
N ARG A 591 -41.00 0.91 -42.34
CA ARG A 591 -40.79 1.57 -43.64
C ARG A 591 -41.72 2.77 -43.83
N THR A 592 -42.99 2.65 -43.46
CA THR A 592 -43.94 3.77 -43.56
C THR A 592 -43.52 4.92 -42.64
N VAL A 593 -43.14 4.65 -41.40
CA VAL A 593 -42.72 5.69 -40.45
C VAL A 593 -41.39 6.32 -40.85
N ALA A 594 -40.41 5.55 -41.33
CA ALA A 594 -39.14 6.07 -41.83
C ALA A 594 -39.31 7.02 -43.02
N GLN A 595 -40.38 6.86 -43.82
CA GLN A 595 -40.68 7.71 -44.98
C GLN A 595 -41.59 8.90 -44.67
N THR A 596 -42.56 8.72 -43.76
CA THR A 596 -43.62 9.70 -43.50
C THR A 596 -43.42 10.49 -42.21
N LEU A 597 -42.57 10.01 -41.29
CA LEU A 597 -42.35 10.57 -39.95
C LEU A 597 -43.64 10.75 -39.13
N THR A 598 -44.69 9.99 -39.43
CA THR A 598 -45.94 9.97 -38.68
C THR A 598 -46.13 8.62 -37.99
N PRO A 599 -46.73 8.57 -36.78
CA PRO A 599 -46.95 7.31 -36.08
C PRO A 599 -47.96 6.42 -36.81
N VAL A 600 -47.66 5.12 -36.88
CA VAL A 600 -48.50 4.08 -37.49
C VAL A 600 -48.96 3.11 -36.40
N VAL A 601 -50.28 2.90 -36.28
CA VAL A 601 -50.90 1.94 -35.36
C VAL A 601 -51.63 0.86 -36.18
N ARG A 602 -51.51 -0.41 -35.78
CA ARG A 602 -52.26 -1.53 -36.34
C ARG A 602 -52.81 -2.41 -35.22
N GLU A 603 -54.13 -2.54 -35.14
CA GLU A 603 -54.81 -3.19 -34.01
C GLU A 603 -55.17 -4.67 -34.25
N ASP A 604 -55.03 -5.19 -35.48
CA ASP A 604 -55.44 -6.54 -35.88
C ASP A 604 -54.27 -7.50 -36.22
N VAL A 605 -53.16 -7.44 -35.50
CA VAL A 605 -52.01 -8.33 -35.76
C VAL A 605 -52.20 -9.65 -35.01
N THR A 606 -52.45 -10.75 -35.73
CA THR A 606 -52.63 -12.08 -35.12
C THR A 606 -51.28 -12.80 -35.00
N LEU A 607 -50.93 -13.22 -33.79
CA LEU A 607 -49.72 -13.99 -33.48
C LEU A 607 -50.11 -15.41 -33.09
N ARG A 608 -49.54 -16.40 -33.78
CA ARG A 608 -49.72 -17.81 -33.46
C ARG A 608 -48.54 -18.32 -32.62
N THR A 609 -48.73 -18.49 -31.32
CA THR A 609 -47.72 -19.10 -30.45
C THR A 609 -48.12 -20.51 -30.04
N ALA A 610 -47.20 -21.27 -29.43
CA ALA A 610 -47.49 -22.60 -28.88
C ALA A 610 -48.61 -22.59 -27.80
N GLU A 611 -48.95 -21.42 -27.26
CA GLU A 611 -49.96 -21.22 -26.22
C GLU A 611 -51.33 -20.70 -26.75
N GLY A 612 -51.49 -20.53 -28.07
CA GLY A 612 -52.75 -20.12 -28.71
C GLY A 612 -52.62 -18.92 -29.68
N GLU A 613 -53.71 -18.59 -30.38
CA GLU A 613 -53.79 -17.37 -31.20
C GLU A 613 -54.04 -16.14 -30.31
N ARG A 614 -53.21 -15.10 -30.44
CA ARG A 614 -53.36 -13.82 -29.72
C ARG A 614 -53.47 -12.66 -30.71
N GLN A 615 -54.35 -11.69 -30.44
CA GLN A 615 -54.38 -10.43 -31.17
C GLN A 615 -53.50 -9.39 -30.47
N LEU A 616 -52.75 -8.64 -31.27
CA LEU A 616 -51.77 -7.64 -30.85
C LEU A 616 -52.04 -6.31 -31.55
N SER A 617 -51.84 -5.23 -30.79
CA SER A 617 -51.67 -3.90 -31.34
C SER A 617 -50.18 -3.58 -31.51
N LEU A 618 -49.78 -3.23 -32.73
CA LEU A 618 -48.44 -2.80 -33.12
C LEU A 618 -48.45 -1.29 -33.37
N THR A 619 -47.62 -0.54 -32.65
CA THR A 619 -47.43 0.90 -32.85
C THR A 619 -45.99 1.22 -33.18
N VAL A 620 -45.72 1.98 -34.25
CA VAL A 620 -44.37 2.48 -34.59
C VAL A 620 -44.42 4.00 -34.70
N ARG A 621 -43.51 4.72 -34.04
CA ARG A 621 -43.45 6.19 -34.03
C ARG A 621 -42.01 6.71 -34.10
N PRO A 622 -41.76 7.89 -34.68
CA PRO A 622 -40.42 8.48 -34.69
C PRO A 622 -40.03 8.97 -33.29
N PHE A 623 -38.73 8.91 -32.97
CA PHE A 623 -38.21 9.38 -31.69
C PHE A 623 -38.00 10.92 -31.71
N PRO A 624 -38.56 11.68 -30.76
CA PRO A 624 -38.64 13.15 -30.87
C PRO A 624 -37.34 13.92 -30.58
N GLU A 625 -36.28 13.29 -30.06
CA GLU A 625 -35.03 13.96 -29.72
C GLU A 625 -33.79 13.16 -30.15
N THR A 626 -33.25 13.43 -31.35
CA THR A 626 -31.83 13.22 -31.66
C THR A 626 -31.38 14.13 -32.79
N SER A 627 -30.53 15.11 -32.47
CA SER A 627 -29.77 15.95 -33.39
C SER A 627 -28.46 15.27 -33.85
N SER A 628 -28.51 13.97 -34.13
CA SER A 628 -27.39 13.16 -34.60
C SER A 628 -27.83 12.32 -35.80
N GLU A 629 -26.98 12.23 -36.82
CA GLU A 629 -27.23 11.56 -38.10
C GLU A 629 -27.59 10.07 -37.89
N GLY A 630 -28.90 9.74 -37.84
CA GLY A 630 -29.36 8.33 -37.76
C GLY A 630 -30.72 8.12 -37.08
N GLY A 631 -31.73 8.94 -37.38
CA GLY A 631 -33.03 9.01 -36.67
C GLY A 631 -33.63 7.68 -36.20
N LEU A 632 -33.83 7.55 -34.89
CA LEU A 632 -34.35 6.36 -34.23
C LEU A 632 -35.89 6.29 -34.30
N LEU A 633 -36.42 5.07 -34.38
CA LEU A 633 -37.83 4.74 -34.38
C LEU A 633 -38.18 3.90 -33.14
N LEU A 634 -39.34 4.19 -32.53
CA LEU A 634 -39.84 3.48 -31.36
C LEU A 634 -40.99 2.55 -31.78
N VAL A 635 -40.82 1.25 -31.54
CA VAL A 635 -41.79 0.18 -31.80
C VAL A 635 -42.40 -0.27 -30.46
N ILE A 636 -43.71 -0.36 -30.36
CA ILE A 636 -44.46 -0.77 -29.16
C ILE A 636 -45.39 -1.93 -29.52
N LEU A 637 -45.37 -3.00 -28.74
CA LEU A 637 -46.16 -4.21 -28.91
C LEU A 637 -47.04 -4.45 -27.67
N GLN A 638 -48.37 -4.52 -27.86
CA GLN A 638 -49.33 -4.72 -26.77
C GLN A 638 -50.35 -5.82 -27.12
N ALA A 639 -50.53 -6.80 -26.22
CA ALA A 639 -51.52 -7.87 -26.37
C ALA A 639 -52.92 -7.41 -25.99
N SER A 640 -53.89 -7.67 -26.87
CA SER A 640 -55.32 -7.45 -26.61
C SER A 640 -55.97 -8.77 -26.16
N ARG A 641 -56.78 -8.74 -25.09
CA ARG A 641 -57.60 -9.89 -24.68
C ARG A 641 -58.87 -9.93 -25.51
N VAL A 642 -58.99 -10.91 -26.42
CA VAL A 642 -60.24 -11.17 -27.15
C VAL A 642 -61.16 -12.07 -26.32
N THR A 643 -62.44 -11.69 -26.21
CA THR A 643 -63.51 -12.56 -25.71
C THR A 643 -64.24 -13.17 -26.91
N LEU A 644 -64.36 -14.50 -26.97
CA LEU A 644 -64.98 -15.25 -28.07
C LEU A 644 -66.49 -14.94 -28.22
N PRO A 645 -67.06 -14.83 -29.44
CA PRO A 645 -68.50 -14.88 -29.66
C PRO A 645 -69.02 -16.32 -29.78
N GLN A 646 -70.16 -16.64 -29.15
CA GLN A 646 -70.86 -17.92 -29.29
C GLN A 646 -71.75 -17.97 -30.55
N PRO A 647 -71.91 -19.13 -31.20
CA PRO A 647 -72.93 -19.35 -32.23
C PRO A 647 -74.25 -19.82 -31.60
N SER A 648 -75.39 -19.40 -32.17
CA SER A 648 -76.69 -20.04 -31.94
C SER A 648 -77.40 -20.28 -33.28
N PRO A 649 -78.24 -21.33 -33.36
CA PRO A 649 -78.52 -22.05 -34.60
C PRO A 649 -79.75 -21.53 -35.33
N VAL A 650 -79.70 -21.59 -36.66
CA VAL A 650 -80.88 -21.57 -37.52
C VAL A 650 -81.18 -23.01 -37.91
N ASP A 651 -82.40 -23.48 -37.66
CA ASP A 651 -82.94 -24.60 -38.45
C ASP A 651 -84.44 -24.43 -38.77
N LEU A 652 -84.65 -24.45 -40.09
CA LEU A 652 -85.80 -24.79 -40.94
C LEU A 652 -87.17 -25.11 -40.28
N THR A 653 -88.24 -24.47 -40.77
CA THR A 653 -89.35 -25.09 -41.54
C THR A 653 -90.62 -24.21 -41.57
N ALA A 654 -91.03 -23.75 -42.75
CA ALA A 654 -92.45 -23.62 -43.16
C ALA A 654 -92.54 -23.02 -44.58
N SER A 655 -93.33 -23.66 -45.45
CA SER A 655 -93.83 -23.07 -46.70
C SER A 655 -95.31 -22.68 -46.53
N PRO A 656 -95.95 -22.00 -47.49
CA PRO A 656 -95.87 -20.56 -47.76
C PRO A 656 -97.26 -19.88 -47.61
N THR A 657 -97.34 -18.65 -47.12
CA THR A 657 -98.57 -17.82 -47.21
C THR A 657 -98.20 -16.36 -47.48
N THR A 658 -98.93 -15.73 -48.39
CA THR A 658 -98.57 -14.47 -49.08
C THR A 658 -98.39 -13.25 -48.15
N PRO A 659 -97.41 -12.37 -48.43
CA PRO A 659 -96.82 -11.41 -47.49
C PRO A 659 -97.59 -10.09 -47.24
N ALA A 660 -98.77 -9.89 -47.83
CA ALA A 660 -99.41 -8.56 -47.77
C ALA A 660 -100.21 -8.32 -46.47
N ASP A 661 -100.92 -9.33 -45.95
CA ASP A 661 -101.85 -9.10 -44.83
C ASP A 661 -101.18 -9.17 -43.44
N ALA A 662 -100.04 -9.85 -43.30
CA ALA A 662 -99.30 -9.94 -42.03
C ALA A 662 -98.55 -8.65 -41.68
N LEU A 663 -97.99 -7.96 -42.68
CA LEU A 663 -97.15 -6.79 -42.47
C LEU A 663 -97.96 -5.57 -41.97
N ALA A 664 -99.22 -5.46 -42.40
CA ALA A 664 -100.09 -4.36 -42.01
C ALA A 664 -100.49 -4.41 -40.53
N GLN A 665 -100.72 -5.60 -39.98
CA GLN A 665 -101.06 -5.77 -38.56
C GLN A 665 -99.83 -5.58 -37.65
N GLU A 666 -98.63 -6.00 -38.10
CA GLU A 666 -97.39 -5.85 -37.33
C GLU A 666 -96.92 -4.39 -37.21
N LEU A 667 -97.10 -3.59 -38.27
CA LEU A 667 -96.76 -2.16 -38.25
C LEU A 667 -97.64 -1.33 -37.31
N GLN A 668 -98.92 -1.69 -37.17
CA GLN A 668 -99.83 -0.98 -36.28
C GLN A 668 -99.46 -1.25 -34.80
N HIS A 669 -99.16 -2.51 -34.46
CA HIS A 669 -98.83 -2.92 -33.09
C HIS A 669 -97.46 -2.39 -32.61
N THR A 670 -96.47 -2.33 -33.51
CA THR A 670 -95.12 -1.81 -33.18
C THR A 670 -95.12 -0.31 -32.89
N ARG A 671 -95.98 0.47 -33.57
CA ARG A 671 -96.11 1.91 -33.34
C ARG A 671 -96.66 2.23 -31.94
N GLU A 672 -97.75 1.57 -31.56
CA GLU A 672 -98.37 1.80 -30.24
C GLU A 672 -97.42 1.42 -29.09
N THR A 673 -96.60 0.38 -29.29
CA THR A 673 -95.58 -0.05 -28.31
C THR A 673 -94.40 0.95 -28.24
N LEU A 674 -94.00 1.54 -29.36
CA LEU A 674 -92.94 2.55 -29.39
C LEU A 674 -93.35 3.83 -28.67
N GLU A 675 -94.59 4.29 -28.83
CA GLU A 675 -95.07 5.50 -28.17
C GLU A 675 -95.17 5.32 -26.64
N ALA A 676 -95.57 4.14 -26.17
CA ALA A 676 -95.59 3.83 -24.74
C ALA A 676 -94.16 3.81 -24.13
N THR A 677 -93.20 3.17 -24.80
CA THR A 677 -91.81 3.06 -24.30
C THR A 677 -91.08 4.40 -24.30
N ILE A 678 -91.35 5.28 -25.27
CA ILE A 678 -90.77 6.64 -25.29
C ILE A 678 -91.23 7.44 -24.08
N ASN A 679 -92.51 7.37 -23.70
CA ASN A 679 -93.02 8.09 -22.54
C ASN A 679 -92.45 7.57 -21.22
N GLU A 680 -92.31 6.24 -21.07
CA GLU A 680 -91.65 5.65 -19.90
C GLU A 680 -90.17 6.05 -19.80
N LEU A 681 -89.44 6.03 -20.93
CA LEU A 681 -88.05 6.47 -20.97
C LEU A 681 -87.89 7.94 -20.60
N GLN A 682 -88.81 8.80 -21.07
CA GLN A 682 -88.77 10.22 -20.72
C GLN A 682 -89.01 10.46 -19.23
N SER A 683 -89.95 9.74 -18.60
CA SER A 683 -90.18 9.83 -17.16
C SER A 683 -88.96 9.34 -16.37
N ALA A 684 -88.39 8.18 -16.75
CA ALA A 684 -87.22 7.63 -16.08
C ALA A 684 -85.99 8.55 -16.20
N ASN A 685 -85.81 9.23 -17.33
CA ASN A 685 -84.72 10.19 -17.51
C ASN A 685 -84.91 11.45 -16.66
N SER A 686 -86.16 11.89 -16.45
CA SER A 686 -86.48 12.99 -15.54
C SER A 686 -86.18 12.62 -14.08
N ASP A 687 -86.53 11.41 -13.65
CA ASP A 687 -86.24 10.95 -12.29
C ASP A 687 -84.73 10.76 -12.07
N LEU A 688 -84.01 10.23 -13.08
CA LEU A 688 -82.54 10.11 -13.04
C LEU A 688 -81.83 11.45 -12.99
N THR A 689 -82.34 12.47 -13.69
CA THR A 689 -81.76 13.82 -13.62
C THR A 689 -82.01 14.47 -12.27
N ALA A 690 -83.19 14.29 -11.67
CA ALA A 690 -83.47 14.75 -10.31
C ALA A 690 -82.58 14.06 -9.26
N ALA A 691 -82.43 12.73 -9.34
CA ALA A 691 -81.56 11.97 -8.43
C ALA A 691 -80.07 12.35 -8.61
N ASN A 692 -79.63 12.64 -9.83
CA ASN A 692 -78.27 13.13 -10.07
C ASN A 692 -78.04 14.52 -9.46
N GLU A 693 -79.02 15.41 -9.51
CA GLU A 693 -78.88 16.74 -8.90
C GLU A 693 -78.84 16.65 -7.37
N GLU A 694 -79.66 15.78 -6.77
CA GLU A 694 -79.64 15.54 -5.32
C GLU A 694 -78.32 14.89 -4.87
N LEU A 695 -77.81 13.90 -5.62
CA LEU A 695 -76.50 13.31 -5.38
C LEU A 695 -75.38 14.33 -5.53
N ARG A 696 -75.46 15.23 -6.52
CA ARG A 696 -74.48 16.29 -6.72
C ARG A 696 -74.49 17.27 -5.55
N SER A 697 -75.66 17.68 -5.07
CA SER A 697 -75.81 18.54 -3.88
C SER A 697 -75.24 17.87 -2.62
N LEU A 698 -75.53 16.58 -2.39
CA LEU A 698 -74.97 15.81 -1.28
C LEU A 698 -73.44 15.68 -1.38
N ASN A 699 -72.91 15.55 -2.59
CA ASN A 699 -71.47 15.49 -2.81
C ASN A 699 -70.80 16.83 -2.53
N GLU A 700 -71.43 17.94 -2.92
CA GLU A 700 -70.97 19.30 -2.61
C GLU A 700 -70.98 19.57 -1.09
N GLU A 701 -72.03 19.12 -0.38
CA GLU A 701 -72.11 19.22 1.08
C GLU A 701 -71.09 18.32 1.81
N LEU A 702 -70.88 17.09 1.32
CA LEU A 702 -69.82 16.21 1.82
C LEU A 702 -68.43 16.79 1.57
N GLN A 703 -68.21 17.40 0.41
CA GLN A 703 -66.94 18.05 0.11
C GLN A 703 -66.71 19.25 1.03
N ALA A 704 -67.73 20.08 1.27
CA ALA A 704 -67.64 21.23 2.17
C ALA A 704 -67.37 20.80 3.63
N THR A 705 -68.06 19.77 4.13
CA THR A 705 -67.81 19.24 5.49
C THR A 705 -66.44 18.58 5.61
N ASN A 706 -65.95 17.93 4.55
CA ASN A 706 -64.61 17.36 4.52
C ASN A 706 -63.54 18.45 4.48
N GLU A 707 -63.76 19.55 3.76
CA GLU A 707 -62.89 20.74 3.76
C GLU A 707 -62.85 21.38 5.15
N GLU A 708 -63.99 21.53 5.84
CA GLU A 708 -64.06 22.07 7.21
C GLU A 708 -63.39 21.15 8.25
N GLN A 709 -63.52 19.83 8.10
CA GLN A 709 -62.80 18.87 8.94
C GLN A 709 -61.29 18.91 8.68
N GLN A 710 -60.89 19.09 7.42
CA GLN A 710 -59.49 19.16 7.06
C GLN A 710 -58.84 20.44 7.60
N THR A 711 -59.50 21.59 7.52
CA THR A 711 -59.00 22.83 8.13
C THR A 711 -58.92 22.72 9.65
N SER A 712 -59.93 22.16 10.31
CA SER A 712 -59.89 21.94 11.77
C SER A 712 -58.75 21.00 12.19
N LYS A 713 -58.47 19.96 11.38
CA LYS A 713 -57.34 19.06 11.60
C LYS A 713 -56.01 19.79 11.44
N GLU A 714 -55.87 20.64 10.42
CA GLU A 714 -54.67 21.44 10.18
C GLU A 714 -54.41 22.41 11.35
N GLU A 715 -55.44 23.06 11.90
CA GLU A 715 -55.31 23.94 13.06
C GLU A 715 -54.85 23.19 14.33
N ILE A 716 -55.45 22.03 14.63
CA ILE A 716 -55.05 21.21 15.78
C ILE A 716 -53.61 20.70 15.60
N GLN A 717 -53.26 20.29 14.38
CA GLN A 717 -51.92 19.79 14.10
C GLN A 717 -50.87 20.91 14.26
N SER A 718 -51.17 22.12 13.81
CA SER A 718 -50.31 23.29 14.01
C SER A 718 -50.11 23.64 15.50
N ILE A 719 -51.18 23.63 16.32
CA ILE A 719 -51.07 23.89 17.77
C ILE A 719 -50.22 22.82 18.47
N ASN A 720 -50.37 21.57 18.05
CA ASN A 720 -49.62 20.47 18.64
C ASN A 720 -48.14 20.54 18.28
N GLU A 721 -47.82 20.94 17.04
CA GLU A 721 -46.44 21.21 16.61
C GLU A 721 -45.82 22.37 17.40
N GLU A 722 -46.57 23.44 17.67
CA GLU A 722 -46.09 24.57 18.47
C GLU A 722 -45.83 24.18 19.93
N LEU A 723 -46.75 23.43 20.56
CA LEU A 723 -46.58 22.92 21.93
C LEU A 723 -45.41 21.93 22.05
N GLN A 724 -45.24 21.04 21.06
CA GLN A 724 -44.09 20.13 21.03
C GLN A 724 -42.78 20.90 20.90
N THR A 725 -42.75 21.97 20.11
CA THR A 725 -41.58 22.83 19.96
C THR A 725 -41.22 23.53 21.27
N VAL A 726 -42.21 24.12 21.97
CA VAL A 726 -41.98 24.79 23.26
C VAL A 726 -41.54 23.81 24.34
N ASN A 727 -42.16 22.62 24.42
CA ASN A 727 -41.75 21.60 25.38
C ASN A 727 -40.35 21.06 25.10
N ALA A 728 -39.97 20.92 23.83
CA ALA A 728 -38.62 20.55 23.45
C ALA A 728 -37.61 21.63 23.86
N GLU A 729 -37.95 22.91 23.71
CA GLU A 729 -37.09 24.03 24.11
C GLU A 729 -36.91 24.12 25.64
N LEU A 730 -37.99 23.96 26.40
CA LEU A 730 -37.95 23.93 27.87
C LEU A 730 -37.16 22.74 28.41
N SER A 731 -37.37 21.55 27.84
CA SER A 731 -36.61 20.35 28.20
C SER A 731 -35.12 20.53 27.88
N SER A 732 -34.81 21.14 26.73
CA SER A 732 -33.44 21.48 26.36
C SER A 732 -32.81 22.45 27.37
N LYS A 733 -33.55 23.48 27.83
CA LYS A 733 -33.05 24.43 28.84
C LYS A 733 -32.80 23.82 30.22
N ILE A 734 -33.64 22.88 30.65
CA ILE A 734 -33.42 22.14 31.91
C ILE A 734 -32.18 21.26 31.79
N ILE A 735 -32.05 20.53 30.68
CA ILE A 735 -30.86 19.70 30.44
C ILE A 735 -29.59 20.58 30.36
N GLU A 736 -29.66 21.75 29.75
CA GLU A 736 -28.56 22.71 29.67
C GLU A 736 -28.14 23.22 31.07
N LEU A 737 -29.10 23.49 31.95
CA LEU A 737 -28.86 23.91 33.33
C LEU A 737 -28.29 22.78 34.20
N ASP A 738 -28.85 21.58 34.14
CA ASP A 738 -28.34 20.43 34.88
C ASP A 738 -26.94 20.06 34.39
N ARG A 739 -26.71 20.15 33.07
CA ARG A 739 -25.38 19.98 32.50
C ARG A 739 -24.43 21.07 32.98
N ALA A 740 -24.83 22.34 33.00
CA ALA A 740 -23.98 23.41 33.52
C ALA A 740 -23.65 23.23 35.02
N ASN A 741 -24.61 22.79 35.84
CA ASN A 741 -24.38 22.52 37.26
C ASN A 741 -23.51 21.29 37.49
N ALA A 742 -23.74 20.21 36.74
CA ALA A 742 -22.92 19.02 36.76
C ALA A 742 -21.50 19.34 36.27
N ASP A 743 -21.37 20.13 35.20
CA ASP A 743 -20.09 20.60 34.68
C ASP A 743 -19.38 21.47 35.72
N LEU A 744 -20.06 22.38 36.44
CA LEU A 744 -19.44 23.15 37.52
C LEU A 744 -19.01 22.27 38.69
N ALA A 745 -19.83 21.31 39.12
CA ALA A 745 -19.48 20.37 40.19
C ALA A 745 -18.30 19.48 39.78
N ASN A 746 -18.31 18.98 38.55
CA ASN A 746 -17.22 18.23 37.96
C ASN A 746 -15.97 19.10 37.80
N LEU A 747 -16.08 20.36 37.40
CA LEU A 747 -14.95 21.29 37.32
C LEU A 747 -14.33 21.49 38.70
N PHE A 748 -15.11 21.67 39.76
CA PHE A 748 -14.57 21.78 41.12
C PHE A 748 -13.96 20.47 41.63
N ALA A 749 -14.54 19.31 41.29
CA ALA A 749 -14.00 18.00 41.67
C ALA A 749 -12.73 17.63 40.87
N SER A 750 -12.72 17.92 39.56
CA SER A 750 -11.63 17.62 38.62
C SER A 750 -10.49 18.62 38.70
N ALA A 751 -10.73 19.88 39.09
CA ALA A 751 -9.65 20.84 39.31
C ALA A 751 -8.68 20.37 40.40
N GLN A 752 -9.12 19.48 41.30
CA GLN A 752 -8.33 18.93 42.41
C GLN A 752 -7.64 20.00 43.27
N ILE A 753 -8.15 21.23 43.27
CA ILE A 753 -7.62 22.34 44.08
C ILE A 753 -8.33 22.29 45.43
N PRO A 754 -7.61 22.05 46.54
CA PRO A 754 -8.13 22.29 47.88
C PRO A 754 -8.57 23.76 47.99
N ALA A 755 -9.87 23.99 48.15
CA ALA A 755 -10.45 25.31 48.22
C ALA A 755 -11.50 25.40 49.34
N ILE A 756 -11.45 26.48 50.12
CA ILE A 756 -12.39 26.76 51.20
C ILE A 756 -13.01 28.13 50.96
N PHE A 757 -14.34 28.17 50.89
CA PHE A 757 -15.13 29.38 50.78
C PHE A 757 -15.61 29.77 52.18
N LEU A 758 -15.28 30.97 52.61
CA LEU A 758 -15.67 31.54 53.90
C LEU A 758 -16.66 32.68 53.67
N SER A 759 -17.67 32.79 54.53
CA SER A 759 -18.55 33.97 54.59
C SER A 759 -17.84 35.15 55.25
N GLN A 760 -18.46 36.33 55.20
CA GLN A 760 -17.95 37.55 55.86
C GLN A 760 -17.60 37.37 57.35
N ASP A 761 -18.32 36.51 58.06
CA ASP A 761 -18.08 36.19 59.48
C ASP A 761 -16.98 35.13 59.69
N SER A 762 -16.16 34.84 58.66
CA SER A 762 -15.11 33.81 58.68
C SER A 762 -15.62 32.39 58.98
N ARG A 763 -16.87 32.10 58.60
CA ARG A 763 -17.49 30.77 58.71
C ARG A 763 -17.45 30.03 57.39
N ILE A 764 -17.30 28.72 57.42
CA ILE A 764 -17.20 27.90 56.21
C ILE A 764 -18.55 27.87 55.50
N ALA A 765 -18.61 28.38 54.27
CA ALA A 765 -19.81 28.37 53.43
C ALA A 765 -19.83 27.14 52.51
N ARG A 766 -18.68 26.79 51.93
CA ARG A 766 -18.50 25.64 51.05
C ARG A 766 -17.02 25.25 51.04
N PHE A 767 -16.70 24.01 50.72
CA PHE A 767 -15.33 23.57 50.50
C PHE A 767 -15.29 22.53 49.39
N THR A 768 -14.14 22.38 48.73
CA THR A 768 -13.91 21.27 47.80
C THR A 768 -13.51 20.03 48.58
N PRO A 769 -13.84 18.81 48.10
CA PRO A 769 -13.47 17.57 48.78
C PRO A 769 -11.97 17.48 49.09
N GLN A 770 -11.10 18.02 48.25
CA GLN A 770 -9.65 18.02 48.44
C GLN A 770 -9.19 18.89 49.63
N ALA A 771 -10.00 19.86 50.08
CA ALA A 771 -9.73 20.66 51.27
C ALA A 771 -9.77 19.84 52.57
N THR A 772 -10.42 18.66 52.58
CA THR A 772 -10.46 17.79 53.75
C THR A 772 -9.08 17.24 54.11
N GLU A 773 -8.17 17.10 53.14
CA GLU A 773 -6.81 16.61 53.38
C GLU A 773 -5.94 17.61 54.14
N LEU A 774 -6.17 18.92 53.93
CA LEU A 774 -5.39 19.99 54.56
C LEU A 774 -6.00 20.49 55.89
N PHE A 775 -7.32 20.38 56.06
CA PHE A 775 -8.07 20.95 57.19
C PHE A 775 -8.95 19.95 57.98
N ALA A 776 -8.91 18.65 57.65
CA ALA A 776 -9.71 17.60 58.31
C ALA A 776 -11.23 17.89 58.37
N LEU A 777 -11.77 18.48 57.32
CA LEU A 777 -13.16 18.95 57.21
C LEU A 777 -14.16 17.80 57.02
N ILE A 778 -15.36 17.92 57.59
CA ILE A 778 -16.53 17.07 57.29
C ILE A 778 -17.73 17.92 56.85
N GLU A 779 -18.71 17.34 56.13
CA GLU A 779 -19.86 18.09 55.60
C GLU A 779 -20.68 18.82 56.67
N SER A 780 -20.68 18.33 57.92
CA SER A 780 -21.33 18.99 59.05
C SER A 780 -20.60 20.23 59.59
N ASP A 781 -19.37 20.51 59.13
CA ASP A 781 -18.61 21.71 59.52
C ASP A 781 -18.99 22.97 58.71
N ILE A 782 -19.89 22.85 57.73
CA ILE A 782 -20.47 24.01 57.04
C ILE A 782 -21.21 24.88 58.07
N GLY A 783 -20.84 26.16 58.14
CA GLY A 783 -21.32 27.15 59.11
C GLY A 783 -20.42 27.33 60.34
N ARG A 784 -19.35 26.54 60.50
CA ARG A 784 -18.40 26.61 61.63
C ARG A 784 -17.25 27.60 61.36
N PRO A 785 -16.68 28.27 62.39
CA PRO A 785 -15.53 29.17 62.19
C PRO A 785 -14.25 28.41 61.82
N LEU A 786 -13.46 28.93 60.87
CA LEU A 786 -12.22 28.28 60.42
C LEU A 786 -11.16 28.13 61.54
N SER A 787 -11.18 29.01 62.55
CA SER A 787 -10.26 28.99 63.70
C SER A 787 -10.41 27.76 64.60
N ASP A 788 -11.55 27.08 64.56
CA ASP A 788 -11.86 25.94 65.45
C ASP A 788 -11.33 24.61 64.91
N LEU A 789 -10.71 24.63 63.72
CA LEU A 789 -10.23 23.45 63.01
C LEU A 789 -8.71 23.29 63.14
N ARG A 790 -8.25 22.04 63.20
CA ARG A 790 -6.81 21.72 63.19
C ARG A 790 -6.27 21.80 61.76
N THR A 791 -5.21 22.58 61.56
CA THR A 791 -4.45 22.62 60.30
C THR A 791 -3.25 21.68 60.35
N TYR A 792 -2.91 21.04 59.22
CA TYR A 792 -1.73 20.17 59.09
C TYR A 792 -0.45 20.89 58.65
N PHE A 793 -0.40 22.23 58.78
CA PHE A 793 0.76 23.06 58.50
C PHE A 793 0.89 24.16 59.57
N TYR A 794 2.14 24.51 59.93
CA TYR A 794 2.45 25.56 60.90
C TYR A 794 2.40 26.93 60.21
N HIS A 795 1.37 27.72 60.50
CA HIS A 795 1.36 29.14 60.16
C HIS A 795 0.58 29.94 61.21
N ASP A 796 1.31 30.60 62.12
CA ASP A 796 0.74 31.33 63.26
C ASP A 796 -0.12 32.56 62.84
N ASN A 797 -0.12 32.97 61.57
CA ASN A 797 -0.72 34.23 61.10
C ASN A 797 -1.94 34.09 60.15
N LEU A 798 -2.46 32.89 59.89
CA LEU A 798 -3.54 32.69 58.93
C LEU A 798 -4.84 33.51 59.23
N PRO A 799 -5.32 33.63 60.49
CA PRO A 799 -6.46 34.49 60.81
C PRO A 799 -6.20 36.00 60.55
N LEU A 800 -4.96 36.46 60.72
CA LEU A 800 -4.57 37.84 60.44
C LEU A 800 -4.61 38.13 58.94
N LEU A 801 -4.13 37.20 58.11
CA LEU A 801 -4.17 37.32 56.65
C LEU A 801 -5.61 37.34 56.10
N ILE A 802 -6.50 36.49 56.63
CA ILE A 802 -7.93 36.50 56.26
C ILE A 802 -8.57 37.85 56.60
N THR A 803 -8.31 38.36 57.81
CA THR A 803 -8.84 39.66 58.24
C THR A 803 -8.32 40.79 57.37
N GLN A 804 -7.04 40.73 56.98
CA GLN A 804 -6.42 41.70 56.09
C GLN A 804 -7.10 41.69 54.71
N VAL A 805 -7.31 40.52 54.10
CA VAL A 805 -7.97 40.43 52.77
C VAL A 805 -9.42 40.92 52.80
N LEU A 806 -10.17 40.68 53.88
CA LEU A 806 -11.53 41.24 54.04
C LEU A 806 -11.55 42.76 54.12
N GLN A 807 -10.53 43.36 54.75
CA GLN A 807 -10.45 44.82 54.94
C GLN A 807 -9.87 45.55 53.73
N THR A 808 -8.86 44.98 53.08
CA THR A 808 -8.14 45.63 51.97
C THR A 808 -8.64 45.21 50.59
N VAL A 809 -9.38 44.10 50.47
CA VAL A 809 -9.87 43.50 49.22
C VAL A 809 -8.75 43.15 48.23
N THR A 810 -7.51 43.02 48.72
CA THR A 810 -6.33 42.66 47.91
C THR A 810 -6.00 41.20 48.10
N ALA A 811 -5.81 40.47 47.01
CA ALA A 811 -5.38 39.07 47.06
C ALA A 811 -3.96 38.93 47.66
N ILE A 812 -3.75 37.88 48.45
CA ILE A 812 -2.45 37.55 49.05
C ILE A 812 -2.03 36.16 48.55
N GLU A 813 -0.74 36.01 48.23
CA GLU A 813 -0.13 34.76 47.78
C GLU A 813 1.08 34.44 48.68
N GLU A 814 1.17 33.21 49.18
CA GLU A 814 2.24 32.79 50.08
C GLU A 814 2.59 31.31 49.90
N VAL A 815 3.89 31.00 49.92
CA VAL A 815 4.39 29.62 49.81
C VAL A 815 4.54 29.00 51.20
N ILE A 816 3.94 27.83 51.39
CA ILE A 816 3.88 27.09 52.64
C ILE A 816 4.55 25.73 52.46
N HIS A 817 5.41 25.33 53.39
CA HIS A 817 5.98 24.00 53.44
C HIS A 817 5.26 23.16 54.50
N GLN A 818 4.95 21.91 54.16
CA GLN A 818 4.37 20.92 55.05
C GLN A 818 5.47 19.91 55.44
N PRO A 819 6.10 20.04 56.63
CA PRO A 819 7.30 19.27 56.97
C PRO A 819 7.04 17.78 57.12
N GLU A 820 5.86 17.38 57.62
CA GLU A 820 5.52 15.97 57.88
C GLU A 820 5.36 15.13 56.60
N ARG A 821 5.05 15.78 55.47
CA ARG A 821 4.84 15.12 54.17
C ARG A 821 5.79 15.59 53.08
N ASP A 822 6.73 16.47 53.42
CA ASP A 822 7.66 17.15 52.52
C ASP A 822 7.01 17.72 51.25
N ARG A 823 5.85 18.38 51.42
CA ARG A 823 5.11 19.02 50.32
C ARG A 823 5.17 20.53 50.41
N TRP A 824 5.25 21.17 49.25
CA TRP A 824 5.23 22.63 49.11
C TRP A 824 3.90 23.05 48.49
N TRP A 825 3.22 23.98 49.13
CA TRP A 825 1.93 24.50 48.71
C TRP A 825 2.04 26.00 48.44
N ASN A 826 1.43 26.47 47.36
CA ASN A 826 1.19 27.90 47.16
C ASN A 826 -0.24 28.22 47.58
N MET A 827 -0.40 29.03 48.62
CA MET A 827 -1.69 29.45 49.16
C MET A 827 -2.08 30.79 48.56
N HIS A 828 -3.28 30.87 47.98
CA HIS A 828 -3.88 32.12 47.53
C HIS A 828 -5.14 32.42 48.35
N ILE A 829 -5.25 33.66 48.84
CA ILE A 829 -6.41 34.16 49.57
C ILE A 829 -7.03 35.28 48.74
N ARG A 830 -8.28 35.11 48.29
CA ARG A 830 -8.96 36.05 47.38
C ARG A 830 -10.37 36.41 47.85
N PRO A 831 -10.82 37.66 47.69
CA PRO A 831 -12.20 38.03 48.00
C PRO A 831 -13.19 37.38 47.01
N TYR A 832 -14.32 36.93 47.53
CA TYR A 832 -15.45 36.37 46.77
C TYR A 832 -16.57 37.40 46.68
N HIS A 833 -17.10 37.64 45.47
CA HIS A 833 -18.12 38.67 45.22
C HIS A 833 -19.45 38.06 44.78
N THR A 834 -20.57 38.67 45.18
CA THR A 834 -21.89 38.38 44.62
C THR A 834 -22.02 38.91 43.18
N LEU A 835 -23.04 38.46 42.45
CA LEU A 835 -23.41 39.02 41.13
C LEU A 835 -23.71 40.52 41.16
N ALA A 836 -24.04 41.08 42.33
CA ALA A 836 -24.25 42.51 42.55
C ALA A 836 -22.95 43.29 42.88
N GLY A 837 -21.79 42.61 42.89
CA GLY A 837 -20.47 43.21 43.09
C GLY A 837 -20.05 43.41 44.55
N THR A 838 -20.90 43.07 45.52
CA THR A 838 -20.58 43.15 46.96
C THR A 838 -19.71 41.95 47.37
N VAL A 839 -18.67 42.17 48.18
CA VAL A 839 -17.86 41.08 48.75
C VAL A 839 -18.76 40.25 49.66
N ASP A 840 -18.92 38.96 49.36
CA ASP A 840 -19.75 38.01 50.11
C ASP A 840 -18.89 37.13 51.04
N GLY A 841 -17.57 37.10 50.81
CA GLY A 841 -16.67 36.21 51.52
C GLY A 841 -15.23 36.20 51.01
N ILE A 842 -14.48 35.16 51.39
CA ILE A 842 -13.12 34.87 50.91
C ILE A 842 -13.06 33.44 50.38
N VAL A 843 -12.28 33.21 49.33
CA VAL A 843 -11.83 31.89 48.91
C VAL A 843 -10.35 31.71 49.25
N LEU A 844 -10.01 30.64 49.96
CA LEU A 844 -8.64 30.16 50.11
C LEU A 844 -8.44 29.01 49.13
N THR A 845 -7.39 29.04 48.33
CA THR A 845 -7.02 27.95 47.41
C THR A 845 -5.57 27.56 47.60
N PHE A 846 -5.27 26.26 47.54
CA PHE A 846 -3.92 25.72 47.71
C PHE A 846 -3.50 24.99 46.44
N THR A 847 -2.31 25.30 45.92
CA THR A 847 -1.76 24.65 44.74
C THR A 847 -0.50 23.89 45.13
N ASP A 848 -0.43 22.59 44.86
CA ASP A 848 0.79 21.82 45.11
C ASP A 848 1.88 22.26 44.13
N ILE A 849 3.00 22.76 44.66
CA ILE A 849 4.17 23.17 43.88
C ILE A 849 5.39 22.27 44.19
N SER A 850 5.17 21.11 44.82
CA SER A 850 6.23 20.17 45.19
C SER A 850 6.96 19.63 43.96
N THR A 851 6.21 19.23 42.92
CA THR A 851 6.79 18.73 41.66
C THR A 851 7.57 19.82 40.93
N LEU A 852 7.08 21.06 40.94
CA LEU A 852 7.78 22.20 40.38
C LEU A 852 9.09 22.48 41.11
N LYS A 853 9.09 22.40 42.45
CA LYS A 853 10.30 22.56 43.27
C LYS A 853 11.30 21.43 43.09
N GLN A 854 10.83 20.19 42.95
CA GLN A 854 11.69 19.03 42.65
C GLN A 854 12.23 19.10 41.22
N ALA A 855 11.42 19.47 40.24
CA ALA A 855 11.83 19.63 38.85
C ALA A 855 12.84 20.77 38.69
N GLU A 856 12.67 21.89 39.40
CA GLU A 856 13.64 22.99 39.44
C GLU A 856 15.01 22.51 39.97
N ALA A 857 15.01 21.69 41.03
CA ALA A 857 16.24 21.10 41.56
C ALA A 857 16.88 20.08 40.60
N VAL A 858 16.08 19.22 39.95
CA VAL A 858 16.56 18.24 38.96
C VAL A 858 17.10 18.95 37.71
N LEU A 859 16.42 19.97 37.20
CA LEU A 859 16.89 20.77 36.06
C LEU A 859 18.19 21.49 36.37
N GLN A 860 18.33 22.02 37.58
CA GLN A 860 19.56 22.70 37.99
C GLN A 860 20.74 21.71 38.06
N ASN A 861 20.51 20.50 38.60
CA ASN A 861 21.53 19.46 38.63
C ASN A 861 21.87 18.93 37.24
N ALA A 862 20.86 18.66 36.40
CA ALA A 862 21.05 18.21 35.02
C ALA A 862 21.74 19.26 34.17
N ARG A 863 21.46 20.55 34.38
CA ARG A 863 22.14 21.65 33.70
C ARG A 863 23.63 21.70 34.05
N ASN A 864 23.96 21.59 35.34
CA ASN A 864 25.36 21.56 35.77
C ASN A 864 26.11 20.35 35.18
N GLU A 865 25.46 19.18 35.16
CA GLU A 865 26.03 17.97 34.56
C GLU A 865 26.17 18.08 33.03
N LEU A 866 25.21 18.72 32.35
CA LEU A 866 25.28 18.97 30.91
C LEU A 866 26.40 19.96 30.57
N GLU A 867 26.59 21.00 31.37
CA GLU A 867 27.68 21.97 31.21
C GLU A 867 29.06 21.29 31.38
N GLU A 868 29.21 20.37 32.33
CA GLU A 868 30.43 19.56 32.48
C GLU A 868 30.66 18.61 31.28
N ARG A 869 29.61 17.92 30.81
CA ARG A 869 29.71 17.03 29.64
C ARG A 869 29.98 17.80 28.35
N VAL A 870 29.40 18.98 28.17
CA VAL A 870 29.64 19.85 27.01
C VAL A 870 31.10 20.26 26.99
N ASN A 871 31.67 20.71 28.12
CA ASN A 871 33.08 21.07 28.21
C ASN A 871 34.00 19.90 27.85
N ALA A 872 33.74 18.70 28.40
CA ALA A 872 34.50 17.49 28.06
C ALA A 872 34.38 17.10 26.57
N ARG A 873 33.19 17.22 25.98
CA ARG A 873 32.94 16.98 24.55
C ARG A 873 33.63 18.02 23.66
N THR A 874 33.70 19.29 24.05
CA THR A 874 34.43 20.31 23.28
C THR A 874 35.93 20.03 23.23
N ASP A 875 36.51 19.52 24.31
CA ASP A 875 37.94 19.14 24.34
C ASP A 875 38.21 17.91 23.46
N GLU A 876 37.33 16.91 23.50
CA GLU A 876 37.38 15.73 22.63
C GLU A 876 37.19 16.10 21.15
N LEU A 877 36.22 16.95 20.85
CA LEU A 877 35.96 17.45 19.49
C LEU A 877 37.14 18.27 18.98
N ALA A 878 37.80 19.08 19.80
CA ALA A 878 38.99 19.83 19.41
C ALA A 878 40.14 18.89 18.99
N LEU A 879 40.40 17.83 19.76
CA LEU A 879 41.40 16.81 19.41
C LEU A 879 41.04 16.07 18.12
N THR A 880 39.76 15.73 17.95
CA THR A 880 39.26 15.03 16.76
C THR A 880 39.34 15.93 15.51
N ASN A 881 39.10 17.24 15.66
CA ASN A 881 39.18 18.20 14.56
C ASN A 881 40.62 18.34 14.05
N VAL A 882 41.61 18.33 14.94
CA VAL A 882 43.04 18.31 14.57
C VAL A 882 43.38 17.05 13.77
N ALA A 883 42.87 15.89 14.17
CA ALA A 883 43.09 14.63 13.44
C ALA A 883 42.41 14.62 12.06
N LEU A 884 41.19 15.16 11.95
CA LEU A 884 40.46 15.32 10.69
C LEU A 884 41.17 16.28 9.73
N GLN A 885 41.67 17.42 10.23
CA GLN A 885 42.46 18.35 9.43
C GLN A 885 43.74 17.68 8.87
N ALA A 886 44.41 16.85 9.67
CA ALA A 886 45.57 16.08 9.20
C ALA A 886 45.20 15.07 8.10
N GLN A 887 44.04 14.39 8.21
CA GLN A 887 43.54 13.50 7.16
C GLN A 887 43.18 14.23 5.87
N VAL A 888 42.55 15.41 5.96
CA VAL A 888 42.22 16.23 4.78
C VAL A 888 43.51 16.62 4.07
N VAL A 889 44.52 17.12 4.79
CA VAL A 889 45.82 17.46 4.20
C VAL A 889 46.48 16.25 3.52
N ALA A 890 46.43 15.07 4.14
CA ALA A 890 46.98 13.85 3.56
C ALA A 890 46.24 13.42 2.28
N ARG A 891 44.90 13.53 2.26
CA ARG A 891 44.07 13.19 1.08
C ARG A 891 44.35 14.14 -0.08
N THR A 892 44.39 15.45 0.19
CA THR A 892 44.69 16.46 -0.84
C THR A 892 46.07 16.24 -1.45
N ARG A 893 47.07 15.87 -0.62
CA ARG A 893 48.42 15.55 -1.09
C ARG A 893 48.44 14.29 -1.97
N GLY A 894 47.71 13.24 -1.58
CA GLY A 894 47.57 12.03 -2.39
C GLY A 894 46.91 12.28 -3.75
N GLU A 895 45.90 13.15 -3.79
CA GLU A 895 45.21 13.55 -5.02
C GLU A 895 46.15 14.33 -5.96
N GLN A 896 46.96 15.25 -5.43
CA GLN A 896 47.99 15.97 -6.18
C GLN A 896 49.05 15.03 -6.77
N THR A 897 49.58 14.11 -5.97
CA THR A 897 50.57 13.12 -6.45
C THR A 897 49.98 12.21 -7.55
N ARG A 898 48.69 11.84 -7.45
CA ARG A 898 48.00 11.07 -8.49
C ARG A 898 47.91 11.84 -9.80
N GLN A 899 47.58 13.14 -9.75
CA GLN A 899 47.53 13.98 -10.95
C GLN A 899 48.91 14.14 -11.60
N GLU A 900 49.96 14.37 -10.81
CA GLU A 900 51.33 14.47 -11.30
C GLU A 900 51.80 13.16 -11.98
N LEU A 901 51.52 12.01 -11.38
CA LEU A 901 51.86 10.70 -11.96
C LEU A 901 51.13 10.43 -13.29
N LEU A 902 49.86 10.83 -13.40
CA LEU A 902 49.11 10.69 -14.65
C LEU A 902 49.69 11.56 -15.77
N GLN A 903 50.12 12.78 -15.46
CA GLN A 903 50.79 13.65 -16.43
C GLN A 903 52.13 13.05 -16.88
N GLN A 904 52.92 12.52 -15.95
CA GLN A 904 54.20 11.86 -16.27
C GLN A 904 54.00 10.63 -17.16
N LEU A 905 52.98 9.81 -16.89
CA LEU A 905 52.68 8.63 -17.70
C LEU A 905 52.25 8.99 -19.14
N LEU A 906 51.41 10.01 -19.30
CA LEU A 906 50.98 10.47 -20.64
C LEU A 906 52.15 11.02 -21.46
N MET A 907 53.05 11.79 -20.83
CA MET A 907 54.25 12.29 -21.49
C MET A 907 55.22 11.16 -21.86
N ALA A 908 55.49 10.24 -20.93
CA ALA A 908 56.35 9.08 -21.17
C ALA A 908 55.82 8.19 -22.30
N GLN A 909 54.49 8.01 -22.38
CA GLN A 909 53.87 7.23 -23.44
C GLN A 909 54.04 7.86 -24.83
N GLU A 910 53.94 9.19 -24.95
CA GLU A 910 54.13 9.88 -26.24
C GLU A 910 55.61 9.90 -26.66
N GLU A 911 56.51 10.04 -25.70
CA GLU A 911 57.96 9.95 -25.93
C GLU A 911 58.35 8.54 -26.40
N GLU A 912 57.83 7.50 -25.76
CA GLU A 912 58.07 6.10 -26.14
C GLU A 912 57.50 5.79 -27.53
N ARG A 913 56.28 6.26 -27.84
CA ARG A 913 55.71 6.16 -29.20
C ARG A 913 56.59 6.85 -30.24
N GLY A 914 57.14 8.01 -29.90
CA GLY A 914 58.09 8.73 -30.75
C GLY A 914 59.45 8.04 -30.88
N HIS A 915 59.90 7.30 -29.86
CA HIS A 915 61.11 6.48 -29.92
C HIS A 915 60.89 5.26 -30.83
N ILE A 916 59.83 4.50 -30.61
CA ILE A 916 59.48 3.32 -31.41
C ILE A 916 59.30 3.68 -32.89
N ALA A 917 58.59 4.78 -33.20
CA ALA A 917 58.43 5.22 -34.57
C ALA A 917 59.77 5.53 -35.27
N ARG A 918 60.73 6.12 -34.54
CA ARG A 918 62.08 6.39 -35.05
C ARG A 918 62.89 5.11 -35.22
N GLU A 919 62.91 4.20 -34.25
CA GLU A 919 63.64 2.93 -34.37
C GLU A 919 63.11 2.05 -35.51
N LEU A 920 61.78 1.97 -35.68
CA LEU A 920 61.17 1.24 -36.79
C LEU A 920 61.60 1.82 -38.14
N HIS A 921 61.61 3.15 -38.25
CA HIS A 921 62.01 3.82 -39.49
C HIS A 921 63.51 3.68 -39.76
N ASP A 922 64.35 3.88 -38.75
CA ASP A 922 65.80 3.99 -38.92
C ASP A 922 66.48 2.62 -38.95
N GLN A 923 66.16 1.71 -38.05
CA GLN A 923 66.85 0.41 -38.00
C GLN A 923 66.20 -0.61 -38.94
N MET A 924 64.92 -0.90 -38.75
CA MET A 924 64.22 -1.92 -39.57
C MET A 924 64.05 -1.46 -41.02
N GLY A 925 63.79 -0.16 -41.24
CA GLY A 925 63.70 0.41 -42.58
C GLY A 925 65.01 0.30 -43.37
N GLN A 926 66.16 0.55 -42.73
CA GLN A 926 67.49 0.42 -43.36
C GLN A 926 67.84 -1.04 -43.64
N ASP A 927 67.61 -1.94 -42.69
CA ASP A 927 67.90 -3.37 -42.85
C ASP A 927 67.09 -3.99 -44.00
N LEU A 928 65.80 -3.64 -44.10
CA LEU A 928 64.95 -4.08 -45.22
C LEU A 928 65.39 -3.45 -46.55
N THR A 929 65.83 -2.20 -46.55
CA THR A 929 66.36 -1.56 -47.76
C THR A 929 67.62 -2.26 -48.24
N ALA A 930 68.53 -2.63 -47.33
CA ALA A 930 69.72 -3.42 -47.63
C ALA A 930 69.37 -4.82 -48.14
N LEU A 931 68.37 -5.49 -47.55
CA LEU A 931 67.86 -6.78 -48.00
C LEU A 931 67.29 -6.70 -49.42
N ILE A 932 66.49 -5.67 -49.73
CA ILE A 932 65.91 -5.44 -51.07
C ILE A 932 67.02 -5.21 -52.11
N LEU A 933 68.05 -4.43 -51.77
CA LEU A 933 69.23 -4.19 -52.62
C LEU A 933 70.05 -5.47 -52.85
N GLY A 934 70.25 -6.27 -51.80
CA GLY A 934 70.96 -7.56 -51.88
C GLY A 934 70.22 -8.58 -52.73
N LEU A 935 68.91 -8.71 -52.56
CA LEU A 935 68.04 -9.57 -53.38
C LEU A 935 68.05 -9.12 -54.85
N LYS A 936 68.02 -7.81 -55.11
CA LYS A 936 68.13 -7.25 -56.46
C LYS A 936 69.45 -7.62 -57.13
N ALA A 937 70.57 -7.43 -56.44
CA ALA A 937 71.90 -7.78 -56.97
C ALA A 937 72.07 -9.28 -57.23
N LEU A 938 71.43 -10.14 -56.42
CA LEU A 938 71.36 -11.57 -56.63
C LEU A 938 70.51 -11.92 -57.86
N GLN A 939 69.39 -11.23 -58.03
CA GLN A 939 68.52 -11.40 -59.20
C GLN A 939 69.21 -10.98 -60.49
N ASP A 940 69.93 -9.86 -60.50
CA ASP A 940 70.68 -9.36 -61.66
C ASP A 940 71.83 -10.30 -62.08
N ARG A 941 72.31 -11.16 -61.17
CA ARG A 941 73.35 -12.17 -61.42
C ARG A 941 72.81 -13.52 -61.89
N LEU A 942 71.52 -13.80 -61.73
CA LEU A 942 70.89 -15.05 -62.15
C LEU A 942 70.38 -14.91 -63.59
N SER A 943 70.71 -15.86 -64.47
CA SER A 943 70.18 -15.90 -65.85
C SER A 943 68.66 -16.11 -65.84
N ASN A 944 67.92 -15.47 -66.76
CA ASN A 944 66.44 -15.48 -66.80
C ASN A 944 65.80 -16.88 -66.86
N ASP A 945 66.51 -17.91 -67.32
CA ASP A 945 66.03 -19.30 -67.38
C ASP A 945 66.24 -20.10 -66.08
N ASN A 946 66.82 -19.48 -65.04
CA ASN A 946 67.06 -20.17 -63.77
C ASN A 946 65.80 -20.12 -62.89
N PRO A 947 65.21 -21.27 -62.48
CA PRO A 947 64.00 -21.30 -61.64
C PRO A 947 64.19 -20.63 -60.27
N SER A 948 65.44 -20.39 -59.86
CA SER A 948 65.77 -19.64 -58.64
C SER A 948 65.53 -18.13 -58.79
N SER A 949 65.53 -17.59 -60.02
CA SER A 949 65.29 -16.16 -60.29
C SER A 949 63.86 -15.74 -59.92
N GLU A 950 62.88 -16.58 -60.23
CA GLU A 950 61.47 -16.33 -59.89
C GLU A 950 61.23 -16.33 -58.36
N ARG A 951 61.90 -17.23 -57.63
CA ARG A 951 61.87 -17.25 -56.15
C ARG A 951 62.52 -16.02 -55.53
N VAL A 952 63.62 -15.53 -56.10
CA VAL A 952 64.26 -14.28 -55.65
C VAL A 952 63.35 -13.07 -55.92
N ALA A 953 62.67 -13.04 -57.07
CA ALA A 953 61.67 -12.00 -57.38
C ALA A 953 60.52 -11.95 -56.36
N GLN A 954 60.01 -13.14 -55.98
CA GLN A 954 58.97 -13.26 -54.96
C GLN A 954 59.45 -12.78 -53.60
N LEU A 955 60.65 -13.17 -53.16
CA LEU A 955 61.23 -12.71 -51.89
C LEU A 955 61.48 -11.20 -51.90
N GLN A 956 61.91 -10.63 -53.03
CA GLN A 956 62.08 -9.19 -53.18
C GLN A 956 60.73 -8.46 -53.06
N THR A 957 59.69 -8.97 -53.70
CA THR A 957 58.32 -8.41 -53.63
C THR A 957 57.79 -8.45 -52.21
N MET A 958 57.98 -9.56 -51.49
CA MET A 958 57.59 -9.70 -50.09
C MET A 958 58.36 -8.73 -49.18
N ALA A 959 59.67 -8.57 -49.39
CA ALA A 959 60.47 -7.60 -48.66
C ALA A 959 60.03 -6.14 -48.91
N MET A 960 59.64 -5.81 -50.15
CA MET A 960 59.06 -4.49 -50.48
C MET A 960 57.71 -4.26 -49.78
N GLN A 961 56.85 -5.28 -49.72
CA GLN A 961 55.58 -5.20 -48.99
C GLN A 961 55.80 -4.97 -47.49
N ILE A 962 56.69 -5.76 -46.86
CA ILE A 962 57.03 -5.60 -45.44
C ILE A 962 57.63 -4.21 -45.18
N SER A 963 58.49 -3.71 -46.07
CA SER A 963 59.03 -2.35 -45.93
C SER A 963 57.94 -1.27 -45.99
N GLN A 964 56.95 -1.43 -46.88
CA GLN A 964 55.82 -0.51 -46.95
C GLN A 964 54.92 -0.61 -45.71
N GLU A 965 54.68 -1.81 -45.19
CA GLU A 965 53.91 -2.03 -43.96
C GLU A 965 54.60 -1.41 -42.75
N ILE A 966 55.92 -1.56 -42.59
CA ILE A 966 56.68 -0.93 -41.50
C ILE A 966 56.64 0.59 -41.62
N ARG A 967 56.79 1.16 -42.82
CA ARG A 967 56.65 2.62 -43.02
C ARG A 967 55.26 3.10 -42.64
N ASN A 968 54.22 2.37 -43.03
CA ASN A 968 52.84 2.70 -42.66
C ASN A 968 52.64 2.61 -41.14
N LEU A 969 53.23 1.62 -40.47
CA LEU A 969 53.17 1.45 -39.02
C LEU A 969 53.89 2.60 -38.28
N ALA A 970 55.08 2.98 -38.75
CA ALA A 970 55.84 4.11 -38.21
C ALA A 970 55.04 5.43 -38.32
N VAL A 971 54.43 5.68 -39.49
CA VAL A 971 53.57 6.87 -39.71
C VAL A 971 52.32 6.87 -38.81
N GLN A 972 51.71 5.71 -38.55
CA GLN A 972 50.56 5.59 -37.64
C GLN A 972 50.93 5.82 -36.17
N LEU A 973 52.14 5.40 -35.77
CA LEU A 973 52.66 5.61 -34.42
C LEU A 973 53.02 7.07 -34.18
N ARG A 974 53.68 7.73 -35.13
CA ARG A 974 53.91 9.18 -35.12
C ARG A 974 54.20 9.66 -36.55
N PRO A 975 53.41 10.57 -37.14
CA PRO A 975 53.69 11.05 -38.49
C PRO A 975 54.89 11.99 -38.45
N SER A 976 56.02 11.59 -39.02
CA SER A 976 57.17 12.50 -39.23
C SER A 976 56.80 13.72 -40.10
N VAL A 977 55.78 13.57 -40.96
CA VAL A 977 55.16 14.64 -41.75
C VAL A 977 54.57 15.75 -40.89
N LEU A 978 54.11 15.45 -39.66
CA LEU A 978 53.62 16.47 -38.72
C LEU A 978 54.77 17.38 -38.27
N ASP A 979 55.93 16.80 -37.98
CA ASP A 979 57.12 17.52 -37.54
C ASP A 979 57.70 18.38 -38.68
N ASP A 980 57.73 17.88 -39.92
CA ASP A 980 58.38 18.55 -41.06
C ASP A 980 57.47 19.46 -41.90
N LEU A 981 56.22 19.08 -42.15
CA LEU A 981 55.31 19.73 -43.11
C LEU A 981 54.04 20.33 -42.48
N GLY A 982 53.82 20.13 -41.18
CA GLY A 982 52.77 20.78 -40.39
C GLY A 982 51.42 20.06 -40.39
N ILE A 983 50.53 20.52 -39.50
CA ILE A 983 49.28 19.83 -39.15
C ILE A 983 48.29 19.68 -40.32
N ILE A 984 48.19 20.68 -41.22
CA ILE A 984 47.22 20.65 -42.32
C ILE A 984 47.52 19.50 -43.28
N LEU A 985 48.78 19.36 -43.71
CA LEU A 985 49.18 18.32 -44.65
C LEU A 985 49.11 16.94 -43.99
N ALA A 986 49.52 16.84 -42.73
CA ALA A 986 49.44 15.61 -41.95
C ALA A 986 47.99 15.10 -41.82
N LEU A 987 47.04 15.99 -41.51
CA LEU A 987 45.62 15.64 -41.40
C LEU A 987 44.98 15.30 -42.74
N ARG A 988 45.25 16.09 -43.78
CA ARG A 988 44.70 15.81 -45.13
C ARG A 988 45.13 14.43 -45.62
N ASN A 989 46.43 14.11 -45.51
CA ASN A 989 46.94 12.79 -45.88
C ASN A 989 46.34 11.67 -45.04
N TYR A 990 46.20 11.87 -43.73
CA TYR A 990 45.63 10.87 -42.83
C TYR A 990 44.15 10.60 -43.17
N VAL A 991 43.36 11.65 -43.35
CA VAL A 991 41.92 11.57 -43.65
C VAL A 991 41.67 10.93 -45.01
N GLU A 992 42.41 11.32 -46.06
CA GLU A 992 42.27 10.73 -47.39
C GLU A 992 42.58 9.22 -47.38
N GLN A 993 43.66 8.80 -46.72
CA GLN A 993 44.01 7.38 -46.58
C GLN A 993 42.98 6.61 -45.75
N TRP A 994 42.49 7.22 -44.66
CA TRP A 994 41.51 6.60 -43.79
C TRP A 994 40.16 6.42 -44.50
N SER A 995 39.68 7.44 -45.23
CA SER A 995 38.44 7.41 -46.01
C SER A 995 38.51 6.39 -47.14
N ALA A 996 39.62 6.34 -47.89
CA ALA A 996 39.83 5.35 -48.95
C ALA A 996 39.78 3.89 -48.45
N ARG A 997 40.21 3.65 -47.21
CA ARG A 997 40.21 2.31 -46.59
C ARG A 997 38.87 1.91 -45.96
N THR A 998 38.16 2.87 -45.38
CA THR A 998 36.96 2.61 -44.58
C THR A 998 35.66 2.83 -45.35
N HIS A 999 35.72 3.50 -46.50
CA HIS A 999 34.57 3.90 -47.33
C HIS A 999 33.60 4.88 -46.65
N VAL A 1000 34.01 5.51 -45.55
CA VAL A 1000 33.27 6.58 -44.88
C VAL A 1000 33.72 7.93 -45.45
N GLY A 1001 32.77 8.78 -45.84
CA GLY A 1001 33.07 10.13 -46.33
C GLY A 1001 33.62 11.00 -45.21
N VAL A 1002 34.71 11.72 -45.44
CA VAL A 1002 35.24 12.67 -44.46
C VAL A 1002 35.45 14.02 -45.10
N ASP A 1003 34.81 15.03 -44.53
CA ASP A 1003 34.90 16.41 -44.97
C ASP A 1003 35.80 17.21 -44.01
N LEU A 1004 36.96 17.64 -44.49
CA LEU A 1004 37.96 18.35 -43.68
C LEU A 1004 38.00 19.83 -44.06
N HIS A 1005 37.58 20.68 -43.14
CA HIS A 1005 37.59 22.13 -43.25
C HIS A 1005 38.62 22.75 -42.32
N THR A 1006 39.56 23.51 -42.88
CA THR A 1006 40.62 24.21 -42.11
C THR A 1006 40.59 25.70 -42.40
N SER A 1007 40.55 26.54 -41.36
CA SER A 1007 40.55 28.01 -41.47
C SER A 1007 41.57 28.65 -40.52
N GLY A 1008 42.33 29.64 -41.00
CA GLY A 1008 43.30 30.40 -40.19
C GLY A 1008 44.61 29.68 -39.85
N LEU A 1009 44.81 28.43 -40.30
CA LEU A 1009 46.01 27.63 -40.00
C LEU A 1009 47.20 27.90 -40.95
N ASP A 1010 46.98 28.61 -42.07
CA ASP A 1010 47.98 28.84 -43.12
C ASP A 1010 49.00 29.94 -42.78
N GLU A 1011 48.71 30.80 -41.80
CA GLU A 1011 49.47 32.04 -41.56
C GLU A 1011 50.69 31.86 -40.63
N ARG A 1012 50.67 30.89 -39.70
CA ARG A 1012 51.76 30.62 -38.74
C ARG A 1012 51.62 29.22 -38.15
N ARG A 1013 52.72 28.46 -38.02
CA ARG A 1013 52.69 27.15 -37.35
C ARG A 1013 52.18 27.27 -35.91
N LEU A 1014 51.44 26.26 -35.47
CA LEU A 1014 51.01 26.13 -34.08
C LEU A 1014 52.17 25.55 -33.24
N PRO A 1015 52.18 25.76 -31.91
CA PRO A 1015 53.12 25.06 -31.05
C PRO A 1015 53.01 23.55 -31.25
N LEU A 1016 54.15 22.84 -31.31
CA LEU A 1016 54.20 21.42 -31.62
C LEU A 1016 53.30 20.56 -30.70
N ALA A 1017 53.18 20.96 -29.43
CA ALA A 1017 52.30 20.30 -28.46
C ALA A 1017 50.81 20.44 -28.82
N VAL A 1018 50.41 21.60 -29.38
CA VAL A 1018 49.06 21.85 -29.87
C VAL A 1018 48.82 21.06 -31.17
N GLU A 1019 49.78 21.07 -32.11
CA GLU A 1019 49.69 20.28 -33.36
C GLU A 1019 49.53 18.79 -33.07
N THR A 1020 50.36 18.25 -32.16
CA THR A 1020 50.29 16.85 -31.74
C THR A 1020 48.94 16.52 -31.11
N THR A 1021 48.43 17.39 -30.24
CA THR A 1021 47.15 17.17 -29.56
C THR A 1021 45.98 17.17 -30.57
N ILE A 1022 45.94 18.13 -31.49
CA ILE A 1022 44.92 18.18 -32.55
C ILE A 1022 44.98 16.92 -33.43
N TYR A 1023 46.18 16.51 -33.84
CA TYR A 1023 46.35 15.30 -34.64
C TYR A 1023 45.80 14.06 -33.93
N ARG A 1024 46.14 13.90 -32.63
CA ARG A 1024 45.66 12.78 -31.81
C ARG A 1024 44.15 12.82 -31.56
N LEU A 1025 43.57 14.00 -31.38
CA LEU A 1025 42.12 14.17 -31.22
C LEU A 1025 41.38 13.69 -32.48
N VAL A 1026 41.85 14.10 -33.65
CA VAL A 1026 41.26 13.65 -34.93
C VAL A 1026 41.46 12.14 -35.15
N GLN A 1027 42.65 11.62 -34.87
CA GLN A 1027 42.95 10.19 -34.99
C GLN A 1027 42.05 9.33 -34.08
N GLU A 1028 41.93 9.69 -32.81
CA GLU A 1028 41.10 8.98 -31.85
C GLU A 1028 39.61 9.18 -32.17
N GLY A 1029 39.20 10.37 -32.64
CA GLY A 1029 37.84 10.68 -33.07
C GLY A 1029 37.39 9.76 -34.21
N LEU A 1030 38.17 9.70 -35.30
CA LEU A 1030 37.90 8.82 -36.43
C LEU A 1030 37.98 7.34 -36.05
N THR A 1031 38.84 6.96 -35.10
CA THR A 1031 38.87 5.59 -34.57
C THR A 1031 37.58 5.24 -33.83
N ASN A 1032 37.05 6.17 -33.04
CA ASN A 1032 35.79 6.00 -32.34
C ASN A 1032 34.62 5.91 -33.32
N VAL A 1033 34.60 6.75 -34.36
CA VAL A 1033 33.59 6.66 -35.44
C VAL A 1033 33.59 5.26 -36.07
N LEU A 1034 34.75 4.75 -36.47
CA LEU A 1034 34.86 3.44 -37.11
C LEU A 1034 34.37 2.29 -36.22
N LYS A 1035 34.68 2.36 -34.92
CA LYS A 1035 34.38 1.28 -33.97
C LYS A 1035 32.95 1.34 -33.43
N HIS A 1036 32.38 2.54 -33.30
CA HIS A 1036 31.20 2.75 -32.46
C HIS A 1036 30.05 3.49 -33.16
N ALA A 1037 30.31 4.36 -34.13
CA ALA A 1037 29.27 5.26 -34.64
C ALA A 1037 28.40 4.66 -35.77
N GLN A 1038 28.92 3.71 -36.56
CA GLN A 1038 28.28 3.26 -37.81
C GLN A 1038 27.90 4.42 -38.75
N ALA A 1039 28.71 5.48 -38.75
CA ALA A 1039 28.50 6.69 -39.54
C ALA A 1039 28.80 6.46 -41.03
N SER A 1040 28.08 7.18 -41.88
CA SER A 1040 28.30 7.27 -43.33
C SER A 1040 29.21 8.45 -43.68
N GLU A 1041 29.17 9.52 -42.88
CA GLU A 1041 29.88 10.77 -43.12
C GLU A 1041 30.40 11.37 -41.80
N VAL A 1042 31.58 12.00 -41.87
CA VAL A 1042 32.21 12.71 -40.75
C VAL A 1042 32.67 14.09 -41.22
N SER A 1043 32.33 15.13 -40.48
CA SER A 1043 32.84 16.47 -40.68
C SER A 1043 33.89 16.83 -39.62
N ILE A 1044 35.02 17.36 -40.06
CA ILE A 1044 36.10 17.83 -39.18
C ILE A 1044 36.37 19.28 -39.52
N ILE A 1045 36.15 20.17 -38.55
CA ILE A 1045 36.36 21.61 -38.69
C ILE A 1045 37.47 22.03 -37.72
N ILE A 1046 38.50 22.68 -38.25
CA ILE A 1046 39.59 23.25 -37.46
C ILE A 1046 39.75 24.72 -37.80
N GLU A 1047 39.47 25.57 -36.81
CA GLU A 1047 39.52 27.02 -36.93
C GLU A 1047 40.56 27.58 -35.97
N ARG A 1048 41.38 28.50 -36.46
CA ARG A 1048 42.30 29.26 -35.63
C ARG A 1048 41.86 30.73 -35.56
N ASP A 1049 41.75 31.22 -34.33
CA ASP A 1049 41.62 32.62 -33.97
C ASP A 1049 42.98 33.18 -33.44
N ALA A 1050 43.00 34.45 -33.04
CA ALA A 1050 44.21 35.12 -32.55
C ALA A 1050 44.80 34.49 -31.26
N ASP A 1051 43.94 33.98 -30.38
CA ASP A 1051 44.28 33.52 -29.02
C ASP A 1051 43.88 32.06 -28.75
N ARG A 1052 43.28 31.35 -29.72
CA ARG A 1052 42.73 30.00 -29.53
C ARG A 1052 42.60 29.21 -30.83
N VAL A 1053 42.53 27.90 -30.70
CA VAL A 1053 42.19 26.96 -31.77
C VAL A 1053 40.94 26.19 -31.37
N ARG A 1054 39.98 26.12 -32.28
CA ARG A 1054 38.76 25.34 -32.16
C ARG A 1054 38.85 24.11 -33.06
N VAL A 1055 38.50 22.96 -32.52
CA VAL A 1055 38.38 21.70 -33.26
C VAL A 1055 36.98 21.15 -33.03
N ILE A 1056 36.26 20.85 -34.11
CA ILE A 1056 34.96 20.21 -34.10
C ILE A 1056 35.05 18.92 -34.91
N ILE A 1057 34.60 17.82 -34.33
CA ILE A 1057 34.47 16.52 -35.01
C ILE A 1057 33.01 16.10 -34.89
N GLU A 1058 32.35 15.88 -36.01
CA GLU A 1058 30.93 15.55 -36.10
C GLU A 1058 30.71 14.32 -36.97
N ASP A 1059 29.88 13.38 -36.51
CA ASP A 1059 29.46 12.21 -37.28
C ASP A 1059 27.93 12.12 -37.40
N ASP A 1060 27.44 11.48 -38.47
CA ASP A 1060 26.01 11.22 -38.72
C ASP A 1060 25.49 9.88 -38.14
N GLY A 1061 26.26 9.27 -37.23
CA GLY A 1061 26.05 7.92 -36.73
C GLY A 1061 24.98 7.78 -35.64
N LEU A 1062 25.06 6.66 -34.91
CA LEU A 1062 24.05 6.25 -33.93
C LEU A 1062 23.99 7.13 -32.67
N GLY A 1063 25.03 7.91 -32.35
CA GLY A 1063 25.11 8.70 -31.12
C GLY A 1063 24.98 7.89 -29.82
N PHE A 1064 25.16 8.54 -28.67
CA PHE A 1064 25.04 7.92 -27.34
C PHE A 1064 24.64 8.94 -26.27
N SER A 1065 24.09 8.47 -25.14
CA SER A 1065 23.74 9.36 -24.02
C SER A 1065 25.01 9.84 -23.29
N VAL A 1066 25.29 11.14 -23.34
CA VAL A 1066 26.43 11.75 -22.62
C VAL A 1066 26.16 11.76 -21.10
N PRO A 1067 27.01 11.13 -20.26
CA PRO A 1067 26.83 11.16 -18.81
C PRO A 1067 26.97 12.56 -18.21
N ALA A 1068 26.14 12.90 -17.21
CA ALA A 1068 26.14 14.22 -16.56
C ALA A 1068 27.45 14.55 -15.81
N ASN A 1069 28.19 13.53 -15.36
CA ASN A 1069 29.50 13.67 -14.71
C ASN A 1069 30.54 12.81 -15.44
N TRP A 1070 31.69 13.41 -15.71
CA TRP A 1070 32.80 12.72 -16.37
C TRP A 1070 33.40 11.59 -15.54
N ASP A 1071 33.23 11.58 -14.22
CA ASP A 1071 33.70 10.49 -13.34
C ASP A 1071 32.97 9.18 -13.63
N ASN A 1072 31.74 9.24 -14.14
CA ASN A 1072 30.98 8.05 -14.56
C ASN A 1072 31.54 7.41 -15.85
N LEU A 1073 32.35 8.14 -16.64
CA LEU A 1073 33.03 7.60 -17.83
C LEU A 1073 34.22 6.70 -17.46
N VAL A 1074 34.80 6.89 -16.26
CA VAL A 1074 35.86 6.03 -15.71
C VAL A 1074 35.29 4.65 -15.38
N ALA A 1075 34.06 4.60 -14.85
CA ALA A 1075 33.36 3.37 -14.53
C ALA A 1075 32.94 2.56 -15.77
N THR A 1076 32.73 3.21 -16.92
CA THR A 1076 32.33 2.57 -18.19
C THR A 1076 33.49 2.22 -19.11
N GLN A 1077 34.76 2.30 -18.64
CA GLN A 1077 35.97 1.94 -19.38
C GLN A 1077 36.15 2.69 -20.72
N GLN A 1078 35.57 3.89 -20.89
CA GLN A 1078 35.69 4.69 -22.11
C GLN A 1078 37.00 5.50 -22.15
N LEU A 1079 38.13 4.79 -22.11
CA LEU A 1079 39.49 5.34 -22.00
C LEU A 1079 39.86 6.30 -23.13
N GLY A 1080 39.28 6.15 -24.33
CA GLY A 1080 39.54 7.02 -25.48
C GLY A 1080 39.10 8.48 -25.25
N LEU A 1081 37.88 8.68 -24.74
CA LEU A 1081 37.33 10.03 -24.45
C LEU A 1081 38.02 10.68 -23.24
N ILE A 1082 38.36 9.90 -22.22
CA ILE A 1082 39.13 10.37 -21.05
C ILE A 1082 40.51 10.83 -21.51
N GLY A 1083 41.18 10.04 -22.35
CA GLY A 1083 42.48 10.38 -22.92
C GLY A 1083 42.45 11.63 -23.79
N MET A 1084 41.40 11.85 -24.58
CA MET A 1084 41.21 13.10 -25.33
C MET A 1084 41.10 14.31 -24.40
N ARG A 1085 40.27 14.22 -23.36
CA ARG A 1085 40.02 15.33 -22.43
C ARG A 1085 41.26 15.70 -21.62
N GLU A 1086 41.99 14.72 -21.09
CA GLU A 1086 43.19 14.99 -20.30
C GLU A 1086 44.30 15.65 -21.16
N ARG A 1087 44.45 15.25 -22.43
CA ARG A 1087 45.37 15.93 -23.37
C ARG A 1087 44.98 17.38 -23.64
N VAL A 1088 43.68 17.66 -23.78
CA VAL A 1088 43.18 19.02 -23.98
C VAL A 1088 43.39 19.88 -22.72
N LYS A 1089 43.13 19.32 -21.53
CA LYS A 1089 43.37 19.99 -20.24
C LYS A 1089 44.84 20.31 -20.00
N LEU A 1090 45.76 19.44 -20.42
CA LEU A 1090 47.22 19.67 -20.31
C LEU A 1090 47.65 20.95 -21.04
N LEU A 1091 46.93 21.37 -22.08
CA LEU A 1091 47.16 22.60 -22.81
C LEU A 1091 46.31 23.77 -22.32
N GLY A 1092 45.62 23.63 -21.18
CA GLY A 1092 44.68 24.63 -20.65
C GLY A 1092 43.38 24.74 -21.46
N GLY A 1093 43.10 23.78 -22.33
CA GLY A 1093 41.89 23.74 -23.16
C GLY A 1093 40.70 23.09 -22.48
N ASN A 1094 39.53 23.20 -23.12
CA ASN A 1094 38.30 22.52 -22.70
C ASN A 1094 37.72 21.67 -23.84
N MET A 1095 37.06 20.58 -23.47
CA MET A 1095 36.41 19.64 -24.39
C MET A 1095 34.99 19.37 -23.90
N THR A 1096 34.01 19.52 -24.81
CA THR A 1096 32.60 19.21 -24.60
C THR A 1096 32.13 18.22 -25.65
N ILE A 1097 31.21 17.35 -25.26
CA ILE A 1097 30.64 16.32 -26.15
C ILE A 1097 29.13 16.50 -26.13
N GLU A 1098 28.54 16.57 -27.32
CA GLU A 1098 27.11 16.59 -27.54
C GLU A 1098 26.75 15.34 -28.33
N SER A 1099 25.92 14.47 -27.76
CA SER A 1099 25.47 13.26 -28.45
C SER A 1099 24.13 12.82 -27.87
N GLU A 1100 23.27 12.35 -28.75
CA GLU A 1100 21.98 11.76 -28.40
C GLU A 1100 21.77 10.49 -29.24
N PRO A 1101 21.18 9.41 -28.67
CA PRO A 1101 20.87 8.21 -29.44
C PRO A 1101 20.01 8.53 -30.68
N GLY A 1102 20.55 8.23 -31.86
CA GLY A 1102 19.97 8.44 -33.17
C GLY A 1102 20.32 9.77 -33.84
N SER A 1103 21.19 10.61 -33.25
CA SER A 1103 21.51 11.96 -33.75
C SER A 1103 23.01 12.24 -33.94
N GLY A 1104 23.85 11.20 -34.02
CA GLY A 1104 25.29 11.36 -34.19
C GLY A 1104 26.03 11.86 -32.94
N THR A 1105 27.33 12.11 -33.08
CA THR A 1105 28.17 12.67 -32.01
C THR A 1105 28.87 13.92 -32.53
N ARG A 1106 28.85 14.98 -31.70
CA ARG A 1106 29.68 16.18 -31.88
C ARG A 1106 30.65 16.32 -30.72
N ILE A 1107 31.93 16.43 -31.05
CA ILE A 1107 33.01 16.72 -30.11
C ILE A 1107 33.49 18.13 -30.39
N PHE A 1108 33.39 19.01 -29.40
CA PHE A 1108 33.86 20.39 -29.46
C PHE A 1108 35.06 20.56 -28.54
N VAL A 1109 36.17 21.05 -29.08
CA VAL A 1109 37.42 21.27 -28.36
C VAL A 1109 37.89 22.70 -28.57
N LEU A 1110 38.30 23.34 -27.50
CA LEU A 1110 38.88 24.69 -27.48
C LEU A 1110 40.26 24.64 -26.81
N ILE A 1111 41.31 25.04 -27.50
CA ILE A 1111 42.69 25.08 -26.99
C ILE A 1111 43.20 26.52 -27.03
N PRO A 1112 43.59 27.14 -25.90
CA PRO A 1112 44.17 28.47 -25.89
C PRO A 1112 45.59 28.45 -26.51
N LEU A 1113 45.93 29.51 -27.24
CA LEU A 1113 47.28 29.71 -27.78
C LEU A 1113 48.05 30.70 -26.89
N PRO A 1114 49.31 30.39 -26.51
CA PRO A 1114 50.13 31.33 -25.76
C PRO A 1114 50.42 32.57 -26.63
N THR A 1115 49.97 33.74 -26.19
CA THR A 1115 50.27 35.04 -26.81
C THR A 1115 51.77 35.32 -26.76
N ALA A 1116 52.37 35.68 -27.89
CA ALA A 1116 53.75 36.09 -27.95
C ALA A 1116 53.91 37.57 -27.52
N LEU A 1117 54.72 37.79 -26.47
CA LEU A 1117 55.44 39.01 -26.02
C LEU A 1117 54.76 39.98 -25.03
N GLU A 1118 55.39 40.14 -23.85
CA GLU A 1118 56.05 41.34 -23.29
C GLU A 1118 56.65 40.91 -21.92
N GLY A 1119 57.96 40.90 -21.68
CA GLY A 1119 58.82 42.08 -21.52
C GLY A 1119 59.00 42.37 -20.02
N ASP A 1120 60.18 42.06 -19.48
CA ASP A 1120 60.62 42.35 -18.09
C ASP A 1120 60.02 43.65 -17.50
N SER A 1121 59.34 43.55 -16.35
CA SER A 1121 59.29 44.64 -15.37
C SER A 1121 58.77 44.18 -14.00
N ASN A 1122 59.71 44.16 -13.04
CA ASN A 1122 59.63 44.69 -11.67
C ASN A 1122 58.57 44.21 -10.66
N ASP A 1123 59.12 43.81 -9.50
CA ASP A 1123 58.80 44.27 -8.14
C ASP A 1123 57.33 44.41 -7.72
N ALA A 1124 56.92 43.63 -6.71
CA ALA A 1124 56.73 44.13 -5.35
C ALA A 1124 55.84 43.21 -4.48
N ASP A 1125 56.34 42.93 -3.28
CA ASP A 1125 55.61 42.84 -2.00
C ASP A 1125 54.52 41.78 -1.80
N LEU A 1126 54.96 40.66 -1.20
CA LEU A 1126 54.16 39.82 -0.32
C LEU A 1126 54.04 40.50 1.05
N ASP A 1127 52.93 41.19 1.28
CA ASP A 1127 52.51 41.62 2.63
C ASP A 1127 51.48 40.61 3.18
N LEU A 1128 51.86 39.99 4.30
CA LEU A 1128 51.00 39.18 5.17
C LEU A 1128 50.09 40.12 5.99
N PRO A 1129 48.78 39.87 6.11
CA PRO A 1129 48.03 40.34 7.25
C PRO A 1129 47.89 39.19 8.26
N GLY A 1130 48.44 39.43 9.45
CA GLY A 1130 48.06 38.67 10.64
C GLY A 1130 46.68 39.09 11.13
N GLN A 1131 45.88 38.09 11.51
CA GLN A 1131 45.16 38.00 12.78
C GLN A 1131 44.61 36.59 12.96
#